data_AF-A0A4D4LDN5-F1
#
_entry.id   AF-A0A4D4LDN5-F1
#
_cell.length_a   1.000
_cell.length_b   1.000
_cell.length_c   1.000
_cell.angle_alpha   90.00
_cell.angle_beta   90.00
_cell.angle_gamma   90.00
#
_symmetry.space_group_name_H-M   'P 1'
#
loop_
_entity.id
_entity.type
_entity.pdbx_description
1 polymer ?
#
loop_
_entity_poly.entity_id
_entity_poly.type
_entity_poly.pdbx_seq_one_letter_code
_entity_poly.pdbx_strand_id
1 'polypeptide(L)'
;MPLENGLSVVSRHAQALGYDGIVLFLDELILWLQAHMGEQDFVRDQVQKLVKLIESGDSDRPVPIISFISRQRDLSQLIGSDVAGAEVQNLEQQVEYLAGRIDVVDLEDSNLIEIIKHRVLAPKQGMESARESAFAAVESSKDEVRQVLLDAHGRTEASWEDFRDVYPLSPAFLNVLVELSGALQRERTGLKLVQETLRRRRDDLKLGELIPLGDLWDVILDGTGEAFTARLRKEAETAKRFHDRVVAYLLEKYGSADSPLFKGDERLIKTLLLAALAPNVPALARLTGERLAALNHGSIKVRLGSAGSVAVKRLKELQGEFGELRSEGSADPVFHLHLSDLDIEPLLDEVSSEDNLGKRRQWVKDQLWSALGIGDAQAFVSEREIVWRGTKRTAEFVFGNVCDPHLPDEQFKPQMEGNIRFVLDYPFDDKHFPSDDVRRIEKMKQEGKYAPTIVWLPDFFSEQKSNQLGRLLKINYLLERDRLDDHTATKSADERVQIRHQLKAQSENLTSQLAAVLQQLYGISKPDPGSVGAEVPDNQHVWSLEPAYSRPRPEAGLSFEQNLYALADGMFAALYPKHPDFDPALTRKAVTTRELKTALEWIGKAMADGSRRVVVDRHHLPIVKRVVHPLGLGEVHDGPLNLLNDWRLKINQKASEAKAGTELSVEDIRRWIGELGFTGLEKNITSLIIATYALLDDRTWVFQTTPVSAPELERIGNGYGLRAVELPSEEEFTSARARAGAIFGASAQPVLFARNVAALESQVRDIVEAHQQPVSGVRRSLEKHGDDLGLAGAEADRMRSMRAAADLLARLSRTKDATSLVRELAAASYDVTDQELGAAIKQAPEVLQALDDTNWKLLQSVRGFAERGDGVGDKAERLITSLRETVNDHEQVRSLVPVLSRLQDQSVALVTEAAHLANIAQPAPEPPAPGPDDVSLTRHGDPVVPSGIPPQLDFDQDEPAKRAVMPIPGPSAPHVLDTQQPTRLESALAAAVADVRDEIRSYVETHPGVRIEIAWRPVPADQRTVDEEAES
;
A
#
# COMPACT_ATOMS: atom_id res chain seq x y z
N MET A 1 82.99 13.32 -47.72
CA MET A 1 83.26 11.87 -47.63
C MET A 1 81.91 11.16 -47.74
N PRO A 2 81.74 10.14 -48.60
CA PRO A 2 80.51 9.33 -48.59
C PRO A 2 80.27 8.72 -47.20
N LEU A 3 79.01 8.64 -46.77
CA LEU A 3 78.63 8.15 -45.44
C LEU A 3 79.24 6.78 -45.14
N GLU A 4 79.18 5.89 -46.12
CA GLU A 4 79.71 4.52 -46.06
C GLU A 4 81.20 4.47 -45.70
N ASN A 5 82.03 5.27 -46.37
CA ASN A 5 83.48 5.33 -46.09
C ASN A 5 83.74 5.95 -44.71
N GLY A 6 82.91 6.91 -44.30
CA GLY A 6 82.95 7.48 -42.97
C GLY A 6 82.70 6.42 -41.90
N LEU A 7 81.67 5.59 -42.08
CA LEU A 7 81.34 4.50 -41.16
C LEU A 7 82.46 3.44 -41.09
N SER A 8 83.09 3.09 -42.21
CA SER A 8 84.25 2.18 -42.23
C SER A 8 85.46 2.76 -41.47
N VAL A 9 85.71 4.08 -41.59
CA VAL A 9 86.77 4.76 -40.80
C VAL A 9 86.43 4.72 -39.31
N VAL A 10 85.19 4.99 -38.93
CA VAL A 10 84.75 4.96 -37.52
C VAL A 10 84.84 3.53 -36.97
N SER A 11 84.45 2.51 -37.74
CA SER A 11 84.57 1.10 -37.37
C SER A 11 86.04 0.70 -37.13
N ARG A 12 86.97 1.02 -38.04
CA ARG A 12 88.40 0.75 -37.82
C ARG A 12 88.98 1.50 -36.63
N HIS A 13 88.54 2.74 -36.41
CA HIS A 13 88.98 3.51 -35.26
C HIS A 13 88.49 2.89 -33.95
N ALA A 14 87.23 2.45 -33.89
CA ALA A 14 86.68 1.76 -32.74
C ALA A 14 87.40 0.43 -32.46
N GLN A 15 87.74 -0.34 -33.50
CA GLN A 15 88.56 -1.54 -33.34
C GLN A 15 89.95 -1.24 -32.78
N ALA A 16 90.62 -0.18 -33.27
CA ALA A 16 91.92 0.25 -32.77
C ALA A 16 91.89 0.67 -31.28
N LEU A 17 90.72 1.09 -30.79
CA LEU A 17 90.47 1.43 -29.38
C LEU A 17 90.02 0.22 -28.53
N GLY A 18 89.86 -0.96 -29.14
CA GLY A 18 89.46 -2.19 -28.44
C GLY A 18 87.96 -2.33 -28.19
N TYR A 19 87.11 -1.59 -28.90
CA TYR A 19 85.66 -1.76 -28.81
C TYR A 19 85.17 -2.92 -29.69
N ASP A 20 84.18 -3.67 -29.21
CA ASP A 20 83.57 -4.79 -29.94
C ASP A 20 82.42 -4.37 -30.87
N GLY A 21 81.99 -3.10 -30.82
CA GLY A 21 80.91 -2.58 -31.63
C GLY A 21 80.62 -1.10 -31.38
N ILE A 22 79.81 -0.50 -32.25
CA ILE A 22 79.37 0.90 -32.16
C ILE A 22 77.85 0.92 -32.12
N VAL A 23 77.26 1.67 -31.18
CA VAL A 23 75.82 1.94 -31.15
C VAL A 23 75.58 3.36 -31.63
N LEU A 24 74.81 3.50 -32.71
CA LEU A 24 74.46 4.78 -33.34
C LEU A 24 72.98 5.08 -33.09
N PHE A 25 72.69 6.13 -32.33
CA PHE A 25 71.32 6.63 -32.13
C PHE A 25 71.03 7.78 -33.11
N LEU A 26 69.99 7.62 -33.93
CA LEU A 26 69.50 8.61 -34.87
C LEU A 26 68.09 9.03 -34.45
N ASP A 27 67.98 10.18 -33.79
CA ASP A 27 66.69 10.77 -33.39
C ASP A 27 66.26 11.84 -34.40
N GLU A 28 64.95 12.11 -34.45
CA GLU A 28 64.30 13.11 -35.31
C GLU A 28 64.58 13.01 -36.82
N LEU A 29 65.27 11.96 -37.29
CA LEU A 29 65.60 11.76 -38.70
C LEU A 29 64.36 11.83 -39.59
N ILE A 30 63.27 11.21 -39.15
CA ILE A 30 62.00 11.20 -39.89
C ILE A 30 61.36 12.60 -39.93
N LEU A 31 61.35 13.32 -38.80
CA LEU A 31 60.85 14.69 -38.73
C LEU A 31 61.68 15.64 -39.61
N TRP A 32 63.00 15.45 -39.63
CA TRP A 32 63.92 16.21 -40.44
C TRP A 32 63.70 15.95 -41.94
N LEU A 33 63.50 14.69 -42.35
CA LEU A 33 63.12 14.36 -43.72
C LEU A 33 61.75 14.95 -44.08
N GLN A 34 60.78 14.91 -43.15
CA GLN A 34 59.44 15.49 -43.32
C GLN A 34 59.49 17.01 -43.57
N ALA A 35 60.34 17.71 -42.82
CA ALA A 35 60.52 19.17 -42.97
C ALA A 35 61.06 19.57 -44.35
N HIS A 36 61.76 18.66 -45.05
CA HIS A 36 62.35 18.88 -46.37
C HIS A 36 61.60 18.18 -47.51
N MET A 37 60.35 17.73 -47.29
CA MET A 37 59.55 17.03 -48.31
C MET A 37 59.22 17.86 -49.56
N GLY A 38 59.34 19.19 -49.48
CA GLY A 38 59.25 20.06 -50.66
C GLY A 38 60.42 19.89 -51.64
N GLU A 39 61.56 19.32 -51.20
CA GLU A 39 62.78 19.11 -51.99
C GLU A 39 62.99 17.61 -52.26
N GLN A 40 62.23 17.07 -53.22
CA GLN A 40 62.14 15.62 -53.47
C GLN A 40 63.49 14.98 -53.86
N ASP A 41 64.33 15.66 -54.64
CA ASP A 41 65.65 15.16 -55.01
C ASP A 41 66.58 15.04 -53.80
N PHE A 42 66.46 15.97 -52.84
CA PHE A 42 67.22 15.94 -51.59
C PHE A 42 66.78 14.75 -50.74
N VAL A 43 65.48 14.58 -50.52
CA VAL A 43 64.94 13.45 -49.74
C VAL A 43 65.36 12.11 -50.35
N ARG A 44 65.29 11.95 -51.68
CA ARG A 44 65.73 10.73 -52.37
C ARG A 44 67.22 10.43 -52.13
N ASP A 45 68.09 11.43 -52.25
CA ASP A 45 69.54 11.27 -51.98
C ASP A 45 69.82 10.91 -50.51
N GLN A 46 69.09 11.52 -49.56
CA GLN A 46 69.25 11.19 -48.14
C GLN A 46 68.73 9.80 -47.78
N VAL A 47 67.59 9.37 -48.34
CA VAL A 47 67.03 8.03 -48.15
C VAL A 47 67.99 6.95 -48.70
N GLN A 48 68.62 7.18 -49.85
CA GLN A 48 69.63 6.27 -50.40
C GLN A 48 70.88 6.15 -49.50
N LYS A 49 71.25 7.20 -48.76
CA LYS A 49 72.33 7.12 -47.78
C LYS A 49 71.96 6.26 -46.57
N LEU A 50 70.70 6.23 -46.15
CA LEU A 50 70.24 5.38 -45.04
C LEU A 50 70.37 3.90 -45.36
N VAL A 51 70.20 3.50 -46.63
CA VAL A 51 70.46 2.12 -47.07
C VAL A 51 71.89 1.68 -46.73
N LYS A 52 72.85 2.61 -46.71
CA LYS A 52 74.27 2.33 -46.37
C LYS A 52 74.53 2.02 -44.89
N LEU A 53 73.53 2.23 -44.03
CA LEU A 53 73.55 1.74 -42.65
C LEU A 53 73.28 0.24 -42.58
N ILE A 54 72.53 -0.31 -43.55
CA ILE A 54 72.15 -1.72 -43.62
C ILE A 54 73.09 -2.48 -44.56
N GLU A 55 73.29 -1.97 -45.77
CA GLU A 55 74.13 -2.59 -46.81
C GLU A 55 75.34 -1.71 -47.13
N SER A 56 76.51 -2.19 -46.72
CA SER A 56 77.80 -1.61 -47.13
C SER A 56 78.31 -2.36 -48.37
N GLY A 57 78.67 -1.64 -49.42
CA GLY A 57 79.51 -2.13 -50.51
C GLY A 57 81.01 -2.16 -50.15
N ASP A 58 81.41 -1.50 -49.06
CA ASP A 58 82.72 -1.58 -48.44
C ASP A 58 82.73 -2.70 -47.38
N SER A 59 83.54 -3.74 -47.61
CA SER A 59 83.68 -4.89 -46.72
C SER A 59 84.57 -4.61 -45.50
N ASP A 60 85.27 -3.47 -45.45
CA ASP A 60 86.25 -3.14 -44.40
C ASP A 60 85.60 -2.48 -43.16
N ARG A 61 84.62 -3.16 -42.55
CA ARG A 61 83.99 -2.78 -41.27
C ARG A 61 84.31 -3.83 -40.19
N PRO A 62 85.46 -3.74 -39.51
CA PRO A 62 85.92 -4.80 -38.62
C PRO A 62 85.14 -4.92 -37.30
N VAL A 63 84.44 -3.87 -36.86
CA VAL A 63 83.50 -3.93 -35.73
C VAL A 63 82.09 -3.55 -36.18
N PRO A 64 81.05 -4.27 -35.71
CA PRO A 64 79.66 -4.04 -36.10
C PRO A 64 79.16 -2.66 -35.67
N ILE A 65 78.26 -2.09 -36.46
CA ILE A 65 77.54 -0.84 -36.15
C ILE A 65 76.06 -1.19 -36.00
N ILE A 66 75.51 -0.93 -34.82
CA ILE A 66 74.11 -1.15 -34.47
C ILE A 66 73.42 0.22 -34.49
N SER A 67 72.47 0.43 -35.40
CA SER A 67 71.80 1.73 -35.55
C SER A 67 70.38 1.66 -35.02
N PHE A 68 70.06 2.51 -34.05
CA PHE A 68 68.69 2.73 -33.55
C PHE A 68 68.15 4.01 -34.18
N ILE A 69 67.02 3.89 -34.88
CA ILE A 69 66.36 5.00 -35.55
C ILE A 69 65.02 5.24 -34.87
N SER A 70 64.84 6.43 -34.29
CA SER A 70 63.59 6.82 -33.64
C SER A 70 62.47 6.98 -34.67
N ARG A 71 61.37 6.26 -34.47
CA ARG A 71 60.19 6.25 -35.37
C ARG A 71 58.97 6.82 -34.66
N GLN A 72 58.68 8.10 -34.86
CA GLN A 72 57.49 8.76 -34.28
C GLN A 72 56.22 8.55 -35.12
N ARG A 73 56.36 8.19 -36.41
CA ARG A 73 55.27 7.81 -37.34
C ARG A 73 55.79 6.76 -38.31
N ASP A 74 54.88 5.95 -38.88
CA ASP A 74 55.26 4.99 -39.91
C ASP A 74 55.87 5.69 -41.12
N LEU A 75 56.95 5.15 -41.64
CA LEU A 75 57.67 5.68 -42.80
C LEU A 75 56.76 5.67 -44.05
N SER A 76 55.82 4.72 -44.12
CA SER A 76 54.75 4.62 -45.13
C SER A 76 53.61 5.63 -44.96
N GLN A 77 53.49 6.28 -43.80
CA GLN A 77 52.41 7.24 -43.49
C GLN A 77 52.86 8.71 -43.59
N LEU A 78 54.10 8.96 -44.04
CA LEU A 78 54.68 10.31 -44.15
C LEU A 78 54.09 11.14 -45.29
N ILE A 79 53.39 10.52 -46.24
CA ILE A 79 52.79 11.17 -47.40
C ILE A 79 51.28 11.10 -47.23
N GLY A 80 50.64 12.24 -46.99
CA GLY A 80 49.17 12.32 -46.95
C GLY A 80 48.59 11.92 -48.31
N SER A 81 47.41 11.29 -48.29
CA SER A 81 46.69 10.76 -49.46
C SER A 81 46.28 11.78 -50.55
N ASP A 82 46.78 13.02 -50.48
CA ASP A 82 46.35 14.16 -51.30
C ASP A 82 47.36 14.59 -52.39
N VAL A 83 48.40 13.81 -52.70
CA VAL A 83 49.31 14.09 -53.83
C VAL A 83 49.51 12.86 -54.72
N ALA A 84 48.62 12.67 -55.70
CA ALA A 84 48.73 11.63 -56.71
C ALA A 84 49.76 12.01 -57.79
N GLY A 85 51.02 11.65 -57.58
CA GLY A 85 52.09 11.73 -58.59
C GLY A 85 52.88 10.43 -58.67
N ALA A 86 53.21 9.96 -59.88
CA ALA A 86 54.00 8.73 -60.10
C ALA A 86 55.40 8.76 -59.44
N GLU A 87 55.92 9.96 -59.16
CA GLU A 87 57.20 10.17 -58.48
C GLU A 87 57.09 9.98 -56.94
N VAL A 88 55.93 10.25 -56.36
CA VAL A 88 55.65 10.08 -54.92
C VAL A 88 55.51 8.60 -54.58
N GLN A 89 54.86 7.81 -55.45
CA GLN A 89 54.77 6.35 -55.32
C GLN A 89 56.14 5.65 -55.40
N ASN A 90 57.09 6.20 -56.17
CA ASN A 90 58.46 5.67 -56.24
C ASN A 90 59.22 5.93 -54.92
N LEU A 91 59.01 7.10 -54.30
CA LEU A 91 59.58 7.40 -52.98
C LEU A 91 58.96 6.51 -51.90
N GLU A 92 57.65 6.28 -51.92
CA GLU A 92 56.96 5.32 -51.03
C GLU A 92 57.54 3.92 -51.17
N GLN A 93 57.72 3.42 -52.40
CA GLN A 93 58.33 2.11 -52.63
C GLN A 93 59.77 2.01 -52.11
N GLN A 94 60.58 3.07 -52.24
CA GLN A 94 61.95 3.09 -51.72
C GLN A 94 61.99 3.09 -50.19
N VAL A 95 61.05 3.80 -49.56
CA VAL A 95 60.92 3.89 -48.11
C VAL A 95 60.36 2.60 -47.52
N GLU A 96 59.38 1.98 -48.18
CA GLU A 96 58.81 0.68 -47.80
C GLU A 96 59.83 -0.46 -47.97
N TYR A 97 60.65 -0.39 -49.04
CA TYR A 97 61.79 -1.29 -49.23
C TYR A 97 62.85 -1.17 -48.11
N LEU A 98 63.09 0.04 -47.60
CA LEU A 98 63.97 0.26 -46.44
C LEU A 98 63.32 -0.28 -45.15
N ALA A 99 62.03 -0.02 -44.95
CA ALA A 99 61.28 -0.45 -43.76
C ALA A 99 61.25 -1.98 -43.62
N GLY A 100 61.16 -2.73 -44.72
CA GLY A 100 61.23 -4.20 -44.72
C GLY A 100 62.59 -4.79 -44.30
N ARG A 101 63.60 -3.95 -44.05
CA ARG A 101 64.99 -4.34 -43.71
C ARG A 101 65.45 -3.82 -42.34
N ILE A 102 64.56 -3.17 -41.60
CA ILE A 102 64.82 -2.67 -40.25
C ILE A 102 63.95 -3.47 -39.28
N ASP A 103 64.57 -4.04 -38.24
CA ASP A 103 63.83 -4.65 -37.14
C ASP A 103 63.19 -3.56 -36.29
N VAL A 104 61.89 -3.68 -36.02
CA VAL A 104 61.14 -2.73 -35.19
C VAL A 104 61.24 -3.17 -33.73
N VAL A 105 61.77 -2.27 -32.88
CA VAL A 105 61.73 -2.41 -31.42
C VAL A 105 60.64 -1.48 -30.90
N ASP A 106 59.58 -2.06 -30.31
CA ASP A 106 58.53 -1.28 -29.69
C ASP A 106 58.96 -0.81 -28.29
N LEU A 107 58.84 0.49 -28.02
CA LEU A 107 59.13 1.09 -26.72
C LEU A 107 57.80 1.37 -26.03
N GLU A 108 57.32 0.40 -25.26
CA GLU A 108 56.09 0.55 -24.49
C GLU A 108 56.23 1.64 -23.40
N ASP A 109 55.13 2.37 -23.14
CA ASP A 109 55.00 3.39 -22.08
C ASP A 109 55.17 2.81 -20.65
N SER A 110 55.28 1.49 -20.50
CA SER A 110 55.40 0.76 -19.24
C SER A 110 56.71 1.05 -18.47
N ASN A 111 57.72 1.65 -19.11
CA ASN A 111 59.03 1.92 -18.49
C ASN A 111 59.07 3.11 -17.51
N LEU A 112 57.97 3.85 -17.31
CA LEU A 112 57.99 5.06 -16.47
C LEU A 112 58.33 4.76 -15.00
N ILE A 113 57.85 3.64 -14.45
CA ILE A 113 58.11 3.23 -13.07
C ILE A 113 59.61 3.02 -12.84
N GLU A 114 60.25 2.25 -13.72
CA GLU A 114 61.69 2.00 -13.69
C GLU A 114 62.52 3.29 -13.88
N ILE A 115 62.07 4.20 -14.75
CA ILE A 115 62.70 5.51 -14.92
C ILE A 115 62.61 6.34 -13.64
N ILE A 116 61.46 6.38 -12.96
CA ILE A 116 61.26 7.13 -11.73
C ILE A 116 62.12 6.54 -10.60
N LYS A 117 62.11 5.21 -10.44
CA LYS A 117 62.91 4.47 -9.47
C LYS A 117 64.40 4.81 -9.60
N HIS A 118 64.96 4.75 -10.80
CA HIS A 118 66.39 4.96 -11.01
C HIS A 118 66.81 6.44 -11.08
N ARG A 119 65.97 7.33 -11.63
CA ARG A 119 66.37 8.74 -11.88
C ARG A 119 65.91 9.73 -10.82
N VAL A 120 64.84 9.43 -10.07
CA VAL A 120 64.21 10.38 -9.15
C VAL A 120 64.19 9.87 -7.72
N LEU A 121 63.82 8.60 -7.52
CA LEU A 121 63.61 8.00 -6.21
C LEU A 121 64.73 7.06 -5.77
N ALA A 122 65.89 7.14 -6.43
CA ALA A 122 67.06 6.35 -6.04
C ALA A 122 67.42 6.66 -4.57
N PRO A 123 67.47 5.63 -3.68
CA PRO A 123 67.78 5.85 -2.28
C PRO A 123 69.20 6.39 -2.14
N LYS A 124 69.39 7.28 -1.16
CA LYS A 124 70.74 7.66 -0.74
C LYS A 124 71.42 6.45 -0.11
N GLN A 125 72.72 6.33 -0.29
CA GLN A 125 73.53 5.23 0.23
C GLN A 125 73.28 5.00 1.74
N GLY A 126 72.89 3.79 2.11
CA GLY A 126 72.64 3.38 3.50
C GLY A 126 71.22 3.67 4.01
N MET A 127 70.33 4.24 3.19
CA MET A 127 68.94 4.57 3.56
C MET A 127 67.92 3.52 3.07
N GLU A 128 68.39 2.41 2.49
CA GLU A 128 67.54 1.37 1.91
C GLU A 128 66.62 0.74 2.97
N SER A 129 67.17 0.39 4.14
CA SER A 129 66.40 -0.19 5.26
C SER A 129 65.41 0.80 5.90
N ALA A 130 65.73 2.10 5.88
CA ALA A 130 64.82 3.15 6.36
C ALA A 130 63.62 3.31 5.42
N ARG A 131 63.83 3.23 4.10
CA ARG A 131 62.76 3.19 3.09
C ARG A 131 61.87 1.96 3.27
N GLU A 132 62.47 0.80 3.47
CA GLU A 132 61.72 -0.46 3.67
C GLU A 132 60.86 -0.43 4.93
N SER A 133 61.43 0.02 6.05
CA SER A 133 60.69 0.21 7.30
C SER A 133 59.54 1.21 7.15
N ALA A 134 59.76 2.28 6.37
CA ALA A 134 58.74 3.29 6.11
C ALA A 134 57.60 2.76 5.22
N PHE A 135 57.91 1.96 4.20
CA PHE A 135 56.91 1.35 3.33
C PHE A 135 56.08 0.28 4.07
N ALA A 136 56.69 -0.48 4.99
CA ALA A 136 55.96 -1.44 5.82
C ALA A 136 54.84 -0.80 6.67
N ALA A 137 55.00 0.48 7.05
CA ALA A 137 53.92 1.22 7.73
C ALA A 137 52.72 1.48 6.79
N VAL A 138 52.98 1.76 5.51
CA VAL A 138 51.95 1.86 4.46
C VAL A 138 51.33 0.50 4.18
N GLU A 139 52.14 -0.56 4.18
CA GLU A 139 51.68 -1.94 4.05
C GLU A 139 50.66 -2.26 5.14
N SER A 140 50.81 -1.83 6.40
CA SER A 140 49.82 -2.09 7.46
C SER A 140 48.41 -1.50 7.25
N SER A 141 48.15 -0.77 6.16
CA SER A 141 46.83 -0.29 5.77
C SER A 141 45.88 -1.41 5.31
N LYS A 142 44.56 -1.15 5.35
CA LYS A 142 43.51 -2.10 4.94
C LYS A 142 43.63 -2.49 3.46
N ASP A 143 43.28 -3.73 3.12
CA ASP A 143 43.35 -4.25 1.74
C ASP A 143 42.58 -3.40 0.71
N GLU A 144 41.42 -2.86 1.09
CA GLU A 144 40.63 -1.95 0.25
C GLU A 144 41.40 -0.67 -0.12
N VAL A 145 42.15 -0.10 0.83
CA VAL A 145 42.99 1.10 0.59
C VAL A 145 44.15 0.74 -0.34
N ARG A 146 44.76 -0.44 -0.16
CA ARG A 146 45.83 -0.93 -1.03
C ARG A 146 45.35 -1.07 -2.47
N GLN A 147 44.18 -1.67 -2.68
CA GLN A 147 43.60 -1.84 -4.03
C GLN A 147 43.34 -0.50 -4.72
N VAL A 148 42.85 0.50 -3.99
CA VAL A 148 42.62 1.86 -4.54
C VAL A 148 43.94 2.54 -4.92
N LEU A 149 44.98 2.41 -4.09
CA LEU A 149 46.28 3.03 -4.34
C LEU A 149 47.06 2.37 -5.49
N LEU A 150 46.89 1.05 -5.68
CA LEU A 150 47.48 0.30 -6.79
C LEU A 150 46.81 0.62 -8.13
N ASP A 151 45.51 0.94 -8.10
CA ASP A 151 44.70 1.13 -9.32
C ASP A 151 44.85 -0.07 -10.28
N ALA A 152 44.41 -1.26 -9.85
CA ALA A 152 44.64 -2.55 -10.53
C ALA A 152 44.12 -2.65 -11.98
N HIS A 153 43.31 -1.68 -12.43
CA HIS A 153 42.83 -1.58 -13.81
C HIS A 153 43.42 -0.40 -14.57
N GLY A 154 44.38 0.31 -13.96
CA GLY A 154 45.05 1.46 -14.53
C GLY A 154 46.16 1.09 -15.52
N ARG A 155 46.63 2.10 -16.26
CA ARG A 155 47.54 1.94 -17.40
C ARG A 155 48.89 1.30 -17.07
N THR A 156 49.33 1.36 -15.82
CA THR A 156 50.63 0.80 -15.39
C THR A 156 50.58 -0.67 -14.97
N GLU A 157 49.38 -1.28 -14.81
CA GLU A 157 49.20 -2.66 -14.31
C GLU A 157 50.07 -2.99 -13.08
N ALA A 158 50.32 -1.98 -12.23
CA ALA A 158 51.35 -2.03 -11.21
C ALA A 158 51.06 -3.05 -10.10
N SER A 159 52.06 -3.87 -9.78
CA SER A 159 52.08 -4.77 -8.64
C SER A 159 52.39 -4.05 -7.32
N TRP A 160 52.27 -4.77 -6.21
CA TRP A 160 52.70 -4.26 -4.90
C TRP A 160 54.21 -4.02 -4.81
N GLU A 161 55.00 -4.78 -5.58
CA GLU A 161 56.45 -4.57 -5.69
C GLU A 161 56.75 -3.27 -6.44
N ASP A 162 55.99 -2.97 -7.50
CA ASP A 162 56.12 -1.71 -8.24
C ASP A 162 55.81 -0.51 -7.34
N PHE A 163 54.79 -0.60 -6.48
CA PHE A 163 54.50 0.46 -5.50
C PHE A 163 55.66 0.64 -4.50
N ARG A 164 56.27 -0.44 -4.02
CA ARG A 164 57.46 -0.36 -3.15
C ARG A 164 58.59 0.43 -3.82
N ASP A 165 58.76 0.27 -5.12
CA ASP A 165 59.84 0.92 -5.88
C ASP A 165 59.60 2.40 -6.16
N VAL A 166 58.33 2.84 -6.21
CA VAL A 166 57.97 4.25 -6.45
C VAL A 166 57.53 5.01 -5.19
N TYR A 167 57.63 4.41 -4.01
CA TYR A 167 57.42 5.10 -2.73
C TYR A 167 58.25 6.40 -2.66
N PRO A 168 57.65 7.58 -2.33
CA PRO A 168 56.35 7.80 -1.68
C PRO A 168 55.16 8.11 -2.61
N LEU A 169 55.26 7.82 -3.91
CA LEU A 169 54.19 7.99 -4.89
C LEU A 169 53.37 6.69 -4.99
N SER A 170 52.05 6.79 -5.14
CA SER A 170 51.22 5.61 -5.43
C SER A 170 51.13 5.35 -6.94
N PRO A 171 50.92 4.10 -7.38
CA PRO A 171 50.63 3.82 -8.79
C PRO A 171 49.42 4.58 -9.33
N ALA A 172 48.35 4.73 -8.53
CA ALA A 172 47.22 5.59 -8.86
C ALA A 172 47.64 7.06 -9.15
N PHE A 173 48.57 7.60 -8.36
CA PHE A 173 49.13 8.94 -8.59
C PHE A 173 49.86 9.02 -9.94
N LEU A 174 50.66 8.01 -10.26
CA LEU A 174 51.39 7.95 -11.53
C LEU A 174 50.44 7.81 -12.72
N ASN A 175 49.40 6.98 -12.64
CA ASN A 175 48.41 6.82 -13.71
C ASN A 175 47.71 8.14 -14.05
N VAL A 176 47.28 8.90 -13.03
CA VAL A 176 46.65 10.22 -13.23
C VAL A 176 47.64 11.22 -13.82
N LEU A 177 48.89 11.22 -13.34
CA LEU A 177 49.93 12.11 -13.83
C LEU A 177 50.28 11.82 -15.29
N VAL A 178 50.35 10.55 -15.70
CA VAL A 178 50.62 10.15 -17.09
C VAL A 178 49.53 10.66 -18.01
N GLU A 179 48.27 10.40 -17.67
CA GLU A 179 47.11 10.85 -18.46
C GLU A 179 47.11 12.37 -18.63
N LEU A 180 47.31 13.11 -17.53
CA LEU A 180 47.35 14.57 -17.56
C LEU A 180 48.61 15.10 -18.26
N SER A 181 49.75 14.41 -18.21
CA SER A 181 50.97 14.80 -18.91
C SER A 181 50.86 14.68 -20.42
N GLY A 182 50.08 13.73 -20.93
CA GLY A 182 49.77 13.62 -22.37
C GLY A 182 48.97 14.82 -22.90
N ALA A 183 48.24 15.50 -22.03
CA ALA A 183 47.47 16.71 -22.32
C ALA A 183 48.27 18.02 -22.19
N LEU A 184 49.50 17.96 -21.67
CA LEU A 184 50.40 19.10 -21.48
C LEU A 184 51.37 19.27 -22.66
N GLN A 185 51.82 20.50 -22.90
CA GLN A 185 52.77 20.82 -23.98
C GLN A 185 54.15 20.16 -23.76
N ARG A 186 54.90 19.97 -24.86
CA ARG A 186 56.15 19.17 -24.97
C ARG A 186 57.22 19.41 -23.89
N GLU A 187 57.26 20.60 -23.28
CA GLU A 187 58.27 20.92 -22.27
C GLU A 187 57.97 20.36 -20.86
N ARG A 188 56.74 19.90 -20.59
CA ARG A 188 56.32 19.34 -19.29
C ARG A 188 56.10 17.83 -19.38
N THR A 189 57.21 17.07 -19.29
CA THR A 189 57.15 15.61 -19.18
C THR A 189 56.69 15.20 -17.77
N GLY A 190 56.04 14.03 -17.66
CA GLY A 190 55.59 13.50 -16.37
C GLY A 190 56.70 13.44 -15.31
N LEU A 191 57.95 13.17 -15.71
CA LEU A 191 59.11 13.16 -14.82
C LEU A 191 59.37 14.52 -14.14
N LYS A 192 59.19 15.64 -14.87
CA LYS A 192 59.35 16.98 -14.30
C LYS A 192 58.25 17.30 -13.28
N LEU A 193 57.02 16.86 -13.54
CA LEU A 193 55.90 17.03 -12.60
C LEU A 193 56.15 16.26 -11.31
N VAL A 194 56.63 15.01 -11.40
CA VAL A 194 57.02 14.23 -10.22
C VAL A 194 58.10 14.96 -9.39
N GLN A 195 59.14 15.47 -10.06
CA GLN A 195 60.20 16.23 -9.38
C GLN A 195 59.66 17.49 -8.69
N GLU A 196 58.72 18.19 -9.33
CA GLU A 196 58.07 19.37 -8.78
C GLU A 196 57.21 19.04 -7.55
N THR A 197 56.43 17.96 -7.59
CA THR A 197 55.65 17.50 -6.43
C THR A 197 56.57 17.20 -5.23
N LEU A 198 57.67 16.47 -5.46
CA LEU A 198 58.65 16.17 -4.42
C LEU A 198 59.35 17.42 -3.89
N ARG A 199 59.62 18.40 -4.76
CA ARG A 199 60.20 19.69 -4.37
C ARG A 199 59.29 20.46 -3.42
N ARG A 200 57.99 20.52 -3.71
CA ARG A 200 57.00 21.22 -2.86
C ARG A 200 56.83 20.58 -1.50
N ARG A 201 56.87 19.25 -1.47
CA ARG A 201 56.72 18.47 -0.25
C ARG A 201 58.05 18.22 0.49
N ARG A 202 59.14 18.86 0.07
CA ARG A 202 60.49 18.60 0.61
C ARG A 202 60.62 18.91 2.10
N ASP A 203 59.94 19.95 2.57
CA ASP A 203 60.10 20.45 3.94
C ASP A 203 59.09 19.80 4.92
N ASP A 204 58.00 19.21 4.42
CA ASP A 204 56.91 18.67 5.25
C ASP A 204 56.67 17.16 5.11
N LEU A 205 57.14 16.50 4.04
CA LEU A 205 56.97 15.06 3.84
C LEU A 205 57.85 14.25 4.78
N LYS A 206 57.20 13.38 5.57
CA LYS A 206 57.89 12.47 6.50
C LYS A 206 57.98 11.06 5.94
N LEU A 207 59.03 10.33 6.36
CA LEU A 207 59.13 8.89 6.11
C LEU A 207 57.90 8.17 6.71
N GLY A 208 57.29 7.30 5.91
CA GLY A 208 56.04 6.60 6.20
C GLY A 208 54.79 7.30 5.66
N GLU A 209 54.90 8.53 5.16
CA GLU A 209 53.78 9.22 4.51
C GLU A 209 53.78 8.96 2.99
N LEU A 210 52.58 9.02 2.41
CA LEU A 210 52.36 9.04 0.96
C LEU A 210 52.04 10.47 0.52
N ILE A 211 52.31 10.77 -0.74
CA ILE A 211 51.88 12.02 -1.34
C ILE A 211 50.40 11.89 -1.74
N PRO A 212 49.48 12.71 -1.18
CA PRO A 212 48.07 12.70 -1.56
C PRO A 212 47.87 13.04 -3.03
N LEU A 213 46.91 12.38 -3.67
CA LEU A 213 46.58 12.63 -5.07
C LEU A 213 46.20 14.09 -5.35
N GLY A 214 45.47 14.72 -4.43
CA GLY A 214 45.07 16.12 -4.55
C GLY A 214 46.24 17.10 -4.71
N ASP A 215 47.44 16.78 -4.22
CA ASP A 215 48.61 17.67 -4.34
C ASP A 215 49.10 17.79 -5.80
N LEU A 216 48.70 16.88 -6.69
CA LEU A 216 49.00 16.96 -8.12
C LEU A 216 48.34 18.17 -8.78
N TRP A 217 47.20 18.62 -8.26
CA TRP A 217 46.48 19.80 -8.74
C TRP A 217 47.36 21.05 -8.78
N ASP A 218 48.07 21.31 -7.68
CA ASP A 218 48.89 22.52 -7.52
C ASP A 218 50.08 22.52 -8.49
N VAL A 219 50.64 21.34 -8.77
CA VAL A 219 51.78 21.15 -9.68
C VAL A 219 51.35 21.34 -11.14
N ILE A 220 50.16 20.88 -11.48
CA ILE A 220 49.59 21.01 -12.82
C ILE A 220 49.24 22.49 -13.09
N LEU A 221 48.68 23.21 -12.13
CA LEU A 221 48.20 24.59 -12.32
C LEU A 221 49.26 25.69 -12.13
N ASP A 222 50.35 25.48 -11.38
CA ASP A 222 51.41 26.52 -11.17
C ASP A 222 52.29 26.79 -12.41
N GLY A 223 51.71 26.72 -13.61
CA GLY A 223 52.26 27.24 -14.86
C GLY A 223 51.19 27.72 -15.83
N THR A 224 49.99 28.06 -15.35
CA THR A 224 48.85 28.48 -16.20
C THR A 224 49.12 29.82 -16.88
N GLY A 225 49.52 29.70 -18.14
CA GLY A 225 49.30 30.66 -19.21
C GLY A 225 49.26 29.95 -20.56
N GLU A 226 50.16 28.99 -20.79
CA GLU A 226 50.35 28.43 -22.14
C GLU A 226 50.35 26.88 -22.23
N ALA A 227 50.43 26.13 -21.12
CA ALA A 227 50.85 24.72 -21.13
C ALA A 227 49.80 23.63 -21.44
N PHE A 228 48.51 23.94 -21.59
CA PHE A 228 47.47 22.97 -21.95
C PHE A 228 47.14 23.00 -23.45
N THR A 229 46.73 21.86 -24.01
CA THR A 229 46.05 21.84 -25.32
C THR A 229 44.82 22.76 -25.32
N ALA A 230 44.43 23.30 -26.47
CA ALA A 230 43.33 24.26 -26.60
C ALA A 230 42.00 23.76 -26.00
N ARG A 231 41.78 22.44 -26.00
CA ARG A 231 40.59 21.79 -25.44
C ARG A 231 40.56 21.82 -23.90
N LEU A 232 41.65 21.42 -23.23
CA LEU A 232 41.70 21.36 -21.76
C LEU A 232 41.86 22.73 -21.09
N ARG A 233 42.27 23.76 -21.83
CA ARG A 233 42.46 25.11 -21.27
C ARG A 233 41.19 25.66 -20.63
N LYS A 234 40.05 25.53 -21.32
CA LYS A 234 38.76 26.05 -20.85
C LYS A 234 38.28 25.32 -19.59
N GLU A 235 38.36 23.99 -19.59
CA GLU A 235 38.00 23.14 -18.45
C GLU A 235 38.87 23.45 -17.22
N ALA A 236 40.18 23.64 -17.41
CA ALA A 236 41.11 24.00 -16.35
C ALA A 236 40.83 25.40 -15.76
N GLU A 237 40.46 26.39 -16.57
CA GLU A 237 40.08 27.73 -16.09
C GLU A 237 38.80 27.69 -15.24
N THR A 238 37.80 26.92 -15.66
CA THR A 238 36.55 26.76 -14.89
C THR A 238 36.77 25.99 -13.61
N ALA A 239 37.59 24.93 -13.65
CA ALA A 239 38.00 24.17 -12.48
C ALA A 239 38.79 25.05 -11.48
N LYS A 240 39.66 25.95 -11.97
CA LYS A 240 40.38 26.92 -11.14
C LYS A 240 39.44 27.92 -10.45
N ARG A 241 38.50 28.52 -11.19
CA ARG A 241 37.50 29.44 -10.61
C ARG A 241 36.68 28.78 -9.50
N PHE A 242 36.29 27.52 -9.70
CA PHE A 242 35.61 26.74 -8.66
C PHE A 242 36.51 26.49 -7.45
N HIS A 243 37.76 26.09 -7.66
CA HIS A 243 38.73 25.88 -6.58
C HIS A 243 38.95 27.16 -5.74
N ASP A 244 39.09 28.31 -6.39
CA ASP A 244 39.27 29.61 -5.71
C ASP A 244 38.06 29.95 -4.82
N ARG A 245 36.83 29.69 -5.28
CA ARG A 245 35.60 29.86 -4.48
C ARG A 245 35.58 28.93 -3.26
N VAL A 246 35.94 27.66 -3.45
CA VAL A 246 36.03 26.69 -2.35
C VAL A 246 37.10 27.13 -1.34
N VAL A 247 38.26 27.58 -1.80
CA VAL A 247 39.33 28.07 -0.92
C VAL A 247 38.87 29.27 -0.09
N ALA A 248 38.16 30.23 -0.70
CA ALA A 248 37.61 31.37 0.03
C ALA A 248 36.65 30.92 1.15
N TYR A 249 35.73 30.00 0.86
CA TYR A 249 34.81 29.44 1.85
C TYR A 249 35.55 28.67 2.96
N LEU A 250 36.52 27.83 2.61
CA LEU A 250 37.30 27.07 3.59
C LEU A 250 38.17 27.99 4.47
N LEU A 251 38.68 29.09 3.92
CA LEU A 251 39.42 30.12 4.66
C LEU A 251 38.53 30.81 5.69
N GLU A 252 37.31 31.19 5.30
CA GLU A 252 36.32 31.76 6.22
C GLU A 252 35.97 30.75 7.34
N LYS A 253 35.71 29.50 6.97
CA LYS A 253 35.33 28.43 7.91
C LYS A 253 36.43 28.08 8.92
N TYR A 254 37.69 27.96 8.46
CA TYR A 254 38.80 27.47 9.30
C TYR A 254 39.74 28.56 9.79
N GLY A 255 39.61 29.80 9.29
CA GLY A 255 40.41 30.97 9.68
C GLY A 255 41.86 30.96 9.19
N SER A 256 42.38 29.84 8.67
CA SER A 256 43.76 29.74 8.15
C SER A 256 43.95 28.59 7.16
N ALA A 257 44.69 28.85 6.08
CA ALA A 257 45.12 27.85 5.11
C ALA A 257 46.08 26.80 5.71
N ASP A 258 46.74 27.11 6.84
CA ASP A 258 47.65 26.18 7.52
C ASP A 258 46.94 25.14 8.39
N SER A 259 45.64 25.29 8.60
CA SER A 259 44.84 24.32 9.33
C SER A 259 44.91 22.94 8.67
N PRO A 260 45.20 21.86 9.42
CA PRO A 260 45.15 20.50 8.89
C PRO A 260 43.76 20.11 8.36
N LEU A 261 42.69 20.73 8.89
CA LEU A 261 41.32 20.53 8.41
C LEU A 261 41.10 21.20 7.06
N PHE A 262 41.60 22.44 6.89
CA PHE A 262 41.59 23.13 5.61
C PHE A 262 42.29 22.31 4.52
N LYS A 263 43.54 21.89 4.79
CA LYS A 263 44.34 21.11 3.82
C LYS A 263 43.69 19.76 3.50
N GLY A 264 43.05 19.14 4.49
CA GLY A 264 42.31 17.90 4.31
C GLY A 264 41.15 18.05 3.34
N ASP A 265 40.31 19.06 3.55
CA ASP A 265 39.11 19.31 2.75
C ASP A 265 39.46 19.80 1.35
N GLU A 266 40.46 20.68 1.26
CA GLU A 266 40.99 21.15 -0.01
C GLU A 266 41.52 20.00 -0.87
N ARG A 267 42.26 19.03 -0.31
CA ARG A 267 42.78 17.87 -1.05
C ARG A 267 41.69 16.96 -1.61
N LEU A 268 40.58 16.79 -0.88
CA LEU A 268 39.42 16.05 -1.39
C LEU A 268 38.85 16.75 -2.64
N ILE A 269 38.70 18.06 -2.58
CA ILE A 269 38.19 18.87 -3.70
C ILE A 269 39.18 18.87 -4.87
N LYS A 270 40.48 19.05 -4.62
CA LYS A 270 41.54 18.93 -5.64
C LYS A 270 41.50 17.58 -6.34
N THR A 271 41.21 16.50 -5.63
CA THR A 271 41.07 15.16 -6.24
C THR A 271 39.85 15.06 -7.14
N LEU A 272 38.70 15.62 -6.72
CA LEU A 272 37.51 15.69 -7.57
C LEU A 272 37.73 16.59 -8.80
N LEU A 273 38.53 17.65 -8.67
CA LEU A 273 38.91 18.52 -9.79
C LEU A 273 39.81 17.78 -10.79
N LEU A 274 40.76 16.99 -10.31
CA LEU A 274 41.56 16.11 -11.16
C LEU A 274 40.67 15.07 -11.88
N ALA A 275 39.64 14.54 -11.22
CA ALA A 275 38.67 13.63 -11.83
C ALA A 275 37.87 14.28 -12.95
N ALA A 276 37.51 15.57 -12.80
CA ALA A 276 36.85 16.33 -13.85
C ALA A 276 37.76 16.56 -15.07
N LEU A 277 39.08 16.71 -14.87
CA LEU A 277 40.05 16.92 -15.96
C LEU A 277 40.54 15.61 -16.62
N ALA A 278 40.52 14.48 -15.89
CA ALA A 278 41.00 13.18 -16.35
C ALA A 278 39.96 12.06 -16.11
N PRO A 279 38.80 12.11 -16.78
CA PRO A 279 37.69 11.18 -16.53
C PRO A 279 37.99 9.72 -16.95
N ASN A 280 38.99 9.52 -17.81
CA ASN A 280 39.34 8.19 -18.33
C ASN A 280 40.20 7.36 -17.36
N VAL A 281 40.67 7.94 -16.24
CA VAL A 281 41.57 7.23 -15.33
C VAL A 281 40.77 6.38 -14.35
N PRO A 282 40.99 5.04 -14.30
CA PRO A 282 40.23 4.16 -13.41
C PRO A 282 40.36 4.52 -11.91
N ALA A 283 41.52 5.03 -11.47
CA ALA A 283 41.69 5.56 -10.11
C ALA A 283 40.65 6.63 -9.75
N LEU A 284 40.29 7.49 -10.70
CA LEU A 284 39.38 8.63 -10.54
C LEU A 284 37.91 8.28 -10.85
N ALA A 285 37.62 7.04 -11.25
CA ALA A 285 36.26 6.56 -11.42
C ALA A 285 35.60 6.25 -10.06
N ARG A 286 34.28 6.48 -9.97
CA ARG A 286 33.43 6.15 -8.82
C ARG A 286 34.02 6.59 -7.47
N LEU A 287 34.18 7.89 -7.30
CA LEU A 287 34.80 8.51 -6.12
C LEU A 287 33.88 8.49 -4.89
N THR A 288 33.85 7.36 -4.20
CA THR A 288 33.20 7.22 -2.89
C THR A 288 34.03 7.87 -1.77
N GLY A 289 33.43 8.07 -0.59
CA GLY A 289 34.16 8.64 0.55
C GLY A 289 35.40 7.83 0.95
N GLU A 290 35.31 6.49 0.91
CA GLU A 290 36.45 5.61 1.20
C GLU A 290 37.54 5.72 0.13
N ARG A 291 37.16 5.76 -1.15
CA ARG A 291 38.10 5.92 -2.26
C ARG A 291 38.82 7.28 -2.21
N LEU A 292 38.08 8.37 -1.97
CA LEU A 292 38.64 9.72 -1.84
C LEU A 292 39.60 9.83 -0.65
N ALA A 293 39.27 9.21 0.49
CA ALA A 293 40.15 9.16 1.66
C ALA A 293 41.41 8.33 1.39
N ALA A 294 41.31 7.22 0.65
CA ALA A 294 42.45 6.39 0.26
C ALA A 294 43.39 7.12 -0.72
N LEU A 295 42.86 7.76 -1.77
CA LEU A 295 43.66 8.54 -2.73
C LEU A 295 44.35 9.74 -2.08
N ASN A 296 43.78 10.27 -1.00
CA ASN A 296 44.37 11.35 -0.20
C ASN A 296 44.91 10.87 1.15
N HIS A 297 45.51 9.67 1.16
CA HIS A 297 45.98 9.01 2.38
C HIS A 297 46.76 9.95 3.31
N GLY A 298 46.41 9.95 4.59
CA GLY A 298 47.02 10.80 5.62
C GLY A 298 46.43 12.22 5.75
N SER A 299 45.54 12.65 4.84
CA SER A 299 44.92 13.99 4.88
C SER A 299 43.80 14.11 5.93
N ILE A 300 43.12 13.02 6.25
CA ILE A 300 42.08 12.98 7.29
C ILE A 300 42.58 12.13 8.45
N LYS A 301 42.84 12.77 9.60
CA LYS A 301 43.24 12.07 10.84
C LYS A 301 42.00 11.76 11.67
N VAL A 302 41.67 10.48 11.81
CA VAL A 302 40.49 10.02 12.56
C VAL A 302 40.93 9.26 13.81
N ARG A 303 40.36 9.60 14.98
CA ARG A 303 40.61 8.88 16.25
C ARG A 303 39.63 7.73 16.47
N LEU A 304 38.39 7.87 16.00
CA LEU A 304 37.32 6.85 16.02
C LEU A 304 36.51 6.93 14.72
N GLY A 305 36.21 5.80 14.10
CA GLY A 305 35.47 5.72 12.82
C GLY A 305 36.37 5.53 11.59
N SER A 306 35.76 5.51 10.39
CA SER A 306 36.51 5.41 9.13
C SER A 306 36.84 6.80 8.57
N ALA A 307 38.01 6.95 7.95
CA ALA A 307 38.35 8.18 7.21
C ALA A 307 37.35 8.46 6.08
N GLY A 308 36.78 7.40 5.49
CA GLY A 308 35.75 7.51 4.47
C GLY A 308 34.46 8.14 4.97
N SER A 309 33.93 7.75 6.13
CA SER A 309 32.69 8.34 6.66
C SER A 309 32.87 9.82 7.02
N VAL A 310 34.05 10.20 7.50
CA VAL A 310 34.42 11.60 7.72
C VAL A 310 34.50 12.36 6.40
N ALA A 311 35.09 11.78 5.36
CA ALA A 311 35.12 12.38 4.02
C ALA A 311 33.71 12.61 3.46
N VAL A 312 32.81 11.61 3.57
CA VAL A 312 31.40 11.75 3.18
C VAL A 312 30.74 12.91 3.91
N LYS A 313 30.91 13.00 5.23
CA LYS A 313 30.31 14.06 6.05
C LYS A 313 30.78 15.44 5.57
N ARG A 314 32.08 15.62 5.36
CA ARG A 314 32.68 16.90 4.94
C ARG A 314 32.25 17.28 3.52
N LEU A 315 32.19 16.32 2.59
CA LEU A 315 31.75 16.57 1.21
C LEU A 315 30.25 16.87 1.12
N LYS A 316 29.39 16.21 1.92
CA LYS A 316 27.96 16.55 1.99
C LYS A 316 27.73 17.97 2.53
N GLU A 317 28.55 18.40 3.49
CA GLU A 317 28.52 19.78 3.98
C GLU A 317 28.88 20.77 2.87
N LEU A 318 29.97 20.53 2.16
CA LEU A 318 30.38 21.36 1.01
C LEU A 318 29.37 21.33 -0.14
N GLN A 319 28.71 20.20 -0.38
CA GLN A 319 27.65 20.07 -1.39
C GLN A 319 26.41 20.94 -1.08
N GLY A 320 26.17 21.29 0.20
CA GLY A 320 25.13 22.25 0.56
C GLY A 320 25.46 23.69 0.16
N GLU A 321 26.74 24.02 0.03
CA GLU A 321 27.22 25.35 -0.39
C GLU A 321 27.45 25.42 -1.91
N PHE A 322 28.06 24.37 -2.46
CA PHE A 322 28.51 24.30 -3.84
C PHE A 322 27.65 23.33 -4.64
N GLY A 323 26.67 23.84 -5.40
CA GLY A 323 25.79 22.99 -6.22
C GLY A 323 26.46 22.30 -7.41
N GLU A 324 27.70 22.69 -7.74
CA GLU A 324 28.57 21.99 -8.68
C GLU A 324 29.08 20.65 -8.12
N LEU A 325 29.15 20.52 -6.78
CA LEU A 325 29.46 19.26 -6.11
C LEU A 325 28.18 18.44 -5.94
N ARG A 326 28.18 17.23 -6.50
CA ARG A 326 27.02 16.33 -6.48
C ARG A 326 27.41 14.99 -5.91
N SER A 327 26.40 14.28 -5.40
CA SER A 327 26.55 12.92 -4.89
C SER A 327 25.40 12.04 -5.32
N GLU A 328 25.71 10.77 -5.62
CA GLU A 328 24.75 9.74 -6.01
C GLU A 328 24.79 8.57 -5.01
N GLY A 329 23.63 8.12 -4.55
CA GLY A 329 23.49 7.03 -3.57
C GLY A 329 23.41 7.51 -2.11
N SER A 330 22.70 6.78 -1.25
CA SER A 330 22.43 7.18 0.14
C SER A 330 23.43 6.61 1.16
N ALA A 331 23.78 5.33 1.04
CA ALA A 331 24.65 4.61 1.98
C ALA A 331 26.15 4.78 1.65
N ASP A 332 26.53 4.65 0.38
CA ASP A 332 27.90 4.85 -0.11
C ASP A 332 27.88 5.86 -1.28
N PRO A 333 27.80 7.17 -0.97
CA PRO A 333 27.63 8.21 -1.97
C PRO A 333 28.87 8.36 -2.86
N VAL A 334 28.65 8.36 -4.17
CA VAL A 334 29.68 8.66 -5.18
C VAL A 334 29.66 10.16 -5.47
N PHE A 335 30.77 10.85 -5.22
CA PHE A 335 30.90 12.29 -5.44
C PHE A 335 31.47 12.60 -6.82
N HIS A 336 30.94 13.63 -7.47
CA HIS A 336 31.45 14.15 -8.74
C HIS A 336 31.29 15.67 -8.80
N LEU A 337 32.17 16.33 -9.58
CA LEU A 337 32.06 17.76 -9.87
C LEU A 337 31.48 17.96 -11.26
N HIS A 338 30.39 18.72 -11.32
CA HIS A 338 29.79 19.17 -12.56
C HIS A 338 30.14 20.65 -12.76
N LEU A 339 31.36 20.88 -13.27
CA LEU A 339 31.89 22.22 -13.52
C LEU A 339 31.10 22.89 -14.65
N SER A 340 30.35 23.94 -14.31
CA SER A 340 29.62 24.78 -15.26
C SER A 340 30.35 26.11 -15.42
N ASP A 341 30.34 26.67 -16.63
CA ASP A 341 30.88 28.02 -16.88
C ASP A 341 29.97 29.14 -16.35
N LEU A 342 28.78 28.78 -15.84
CA LEU A 342 27.70 29.69 -15.49
C LEU A 342 27.73 30.06 -14.02
N ASP A 343 28.03 31.33 -13.75
CA ASP A 343 27.91 31.92 -12.42
C ASP A 343 26.48 32.43 -12.20
N ILE A 344 25.82 31.88 -11.19
CA ILE A 344 24.44 32.21 -10.81
C ILE A 344 24.36 33.21 -9.65
N GLU A 345 25.48 33.51 -8.97
CA GLU A 345 25.48 34.42 -7.82
C GLU A 345 24.98 35.82 -8.15
N PRO A 346 25.37 36.44 -9.30
CA PRO A 346 24.83 37.75 -9.67
C PRO A 346 23.30 37.76 -9.81
N LEU A 347 22.70 36.65 -10.27
CA LEU A 347 21.25 36.53 -10.40
C LEU A 347 20.56 36.44 -9.04
N LEU A 348 21.19 35.80 -8.05
CA LEU A 348 20.65 35.69 -6.70
C LEU A 348 20.78 37.02 -5.92
N ASP A 349 21.83 37.79 -6.18
CA ASP A 349 22.03 39.11 -5.58
C ASP A 349 21.00 40.14 -6.06
N GLU A 350 20.61 40.08 -7.34
CA GLU A 350 19.55 40.93 -7.92
C GLU A 350 18.19 40.76 -7.21
N VAL A 351 17.89 39.56 -6.73
CA VAL A 351 16.63 39.22 -6.05
C VAL A 351 16.78 39.14 -4.52
N SER A 352 17.76 39.86 -3.96
CA SER A 352 18.03 39.83 -2.52
C SER A 352 16.84 40.19 -1.63
N SER A 353 15.93 41.06 -2.09
CA SER A 353 14.69 41.44 -1.38
C SER A 353 13.68 40.29 -1.19
N GLU A 354 13.83 39.21 -1.95
CA GLU A 354 12.93 38.05 -1.89
C GLU A 354 13.21 37.16 -0.68
N ASP A 355 14.36 37.34 -0.02
CA ASP A 355 14.62 36.76 1.29
C ASP A 355 14.05 37.67 2.40
N ASN A 356 12.84 37.35 2.86
CA ASN A 356 12.18 38.07 3.95
C ASN A 356 11.45 37.12 4.92
N LEU A 357 11.19 37.62 6.13
CA LEU A 357 10.57 36.81 7.20
C LEU A 357 9.22 36.21 6.81
N GLY A 358 8.40 36.91 6.03
CA GLY A 358 7.10 36.41 5.60
C GLY A 358 7.23 35.15 4.74
N LYS A 359 8.13 35.18 3.75
CA LYS A 359 8.42 34.03 2.87
C LYS A 359 9.11 32.89 3.60
N ARG A 360 10.03 33.19 4.54
CA ARG A 360 10.64 32.17 5.41
C ARG A 360 9.58 31.46 6.24
N ARG A 361 8.65 32.20 6.86
CA ARG A 361 7.53 31.64 7.64
C ARG A 361 6.64 30.76 6.77
N GLN A 362 6.28 31.23 5.58
CA GLN A 362 5.45 30.47 4.65
C GLN A 362 6.14 29.16 4.25
N TRP A 363 7.41 29.20 3.87
CA TRP A 363 8.15 27.99 3.50
C TRP A 363 8.19 26.96 4.65
N VAL A 364 8.48 27.39 5.88
CA VAL A 364 8.47 26.48 7.04
C VAL A 364 7.07 25.90 7.28
N LYS A 365 6.01 26.73 7.19
CA LYS A 365 4.62 26.27 7.31
C LYS A 365 4.33 25.18 6.28
N ASP A 366 4.65 25.42 5.02
CA ASP A 366 4.38 24.49 3.92
C ASP A 366 5.11 23.15 4.12
N GLN A 367 6.39 23.19 4.56
CA GLN A 367 7.14 21.97 4.87
C GLN A 367 6.55 21.20 6.04
N LEU A 368 6.17 21.87 7.13
CA LEU A 368 5.56 21.23 8.29
C LEU A 368 4.18 20.66 7.96
N TRP A 369 3.34 21.40 7.23
CA TRP A 369 2.00 20.94 6.85
C TRP A 369 2.09 19.71 5.94
N SER A 370 3.01 19.71 4.99
CA SER A 370 3.29 18.54 4.17
C SER A 370 3.77 17.35 5.02
N ALA A 371 4.71 17.58 5.94
CA ALA A 371 5.27 16.52 6.79
C ALA A 371 4.27 15.99 7.83
N LEU A 372 3.25 16.78 8.18
CA LEU A 372 2.17 16.45 9.10
C LEU A 372 0.90 16.01 8.36
N GLY A 373 0.90 15.87 7.03
CA GLY A 373 -0.25 15.42 6.24
C GLY A 373 -1.49 16.32 6.35
N ILE A 374 -1.32 17.65 6.45
CA ILE A 374 -2.40 18.63 6.59
C ILE A 374 -2.74 19.23 5.22
N GLY A 375 -3.99 19.12 4.78
CA GLY A 375 -4.41 19.51 3.43
C GLY A 375 -4.60 21.01 3.18
N ASP A 376 -5.13 21.76 4.17
CA ASP A 376 -5.37 23.21 4.02
C ASP A 376 -4.28 24.04 4.70
N ALA A 377 -3.26 24.42 3.93
CA ALA A 377 -2.18 25.28 4.40
C ALA A 377 -2.53 26.79 4.43
N GLN A 378 -3.68 27.20 3.89
CA GLN A 378 -4.05 28.62 3.80
C GLN A 378 -4.90 29.08 4.99
N ALA A 379 -5.68 28.18 5.59
CA ALA A 379 -6.41 28.48 6.81
C ALA A 379 -5.48 28.93 7.96
N PHE A 380 -6.02 29.82 8.81
CA PHE A 380 -5.36 30.23 10.05
C PHE A 380 -5.38 29.10 11.10
N VAL A 381 -6.53 28.42 11.22
CA VAL A 381 -6.68 27.15 11.94
C VAL A 381 -6.95 26.07 10.91
N SER A 382 -6.00 25.17 10.71
CA SER A 382 -6.18 24.01 9.83
C SER A 382 -6.70 22.84 10.65
N GLU A 383 -7.50 21.96 10.05
CA GLU A 383 -8.03 20.77 10.72
C GLU A 383 -7.54 19.49 10.04
N ARG A 384 -7.32 18.45 10.85
CA ARG A 384 -7.00 17.10 10.38
C ARG A 384 -7.80 16.08 11.18
N GLU A 385 -8.44 15.14 10.47
CA GLU A 385 -9.03 13.96 11.11
C GLU A 385 -7.91 12.99 11.54
N ILE A 386 -7.95 12.56 12.80
CA ILE A 386 -7.05 11.56 13.38
C ILE A 386 -7.90 10.41 13.92
N VAL A 387 -7.50 9.17 13.61
CA VAL A 387 -8.13 7.99 14.20
C VAL A 387 -7.38 7.58 15.47
N TRP A 388 -8.05 7.70 16.60
CA TRP A 388 -7.55 7.31 17.92
C TRP A 388 -8.39 6.17 18.49
N ARG A 389 -7.74 5.05 18.85
CA ARG A 389 -8.41 3.85 19.41
C ARG A 389 -9.59 3.37 18.55
N GLY A 390 -9.51 3.53 17.23
CA GLY A 390 -10.56 3.20 16.28
C GLY A 390 -11.76 4.16 16.28
N THR A 391 -11.65 5.36 16.84
CA THR A 391 -12.65 6.44 16.76
C THR A 391 -12.09 7.65 16.05
N LYS A 392 -12.94 8.36 15.31
CA LYS A 392 -12.54 9.58 14.60
C LYS A 392 -12.48 10.75 15.57
N ARG A 393 -11.43 11.55 15.43
CA ARG A 393 -11.17 12.78 16.20
C ARG A 393 -10.67 13.87 15.27
N THR A 394 -10.80 15.10 15.71
CA THR A 394 -10.25 16.25 14.99
C THR A 394 -9.12 16.87 15.79
N ALA A 395 -7.99 17.07 15.12
CA ALA A 395 -6.90 17.90 15.60
C ALA A 395 -6.88 19.22 14.81
N GLU A 396 -6.75 20.31 15.54
CA GLU A 396 -6.63 21.66 15.01
C GLU A 396 -5.16 22.08 15.03
N PHE A 397 -4.72 22.85 14.02
CA PHE A 397 -3.33 23.25 13.87
C PHE A 397 -3.25 24.75 13.68
N VAL A 398 -2.40 25.38 14.49
CA VAL A 398 -2.10 26.82 14.43
C VAL A 398 -0.61 26.96 14.22
N PHE A 399 -0.22 27.76 13.23
CA PHE A 399 1.18 28.11 12.97
C PHE A 399 1.42 29.57 13.33
N GLY A 400 2.32 29.83 14.27
CA GLY A 400 2.60 31.18 14.73
C GLY A 400 3.57 31.24 15.90
N ASN A 401 4.13 32.43 16.11
CA ASN A 401 5.09 32.66 17.17
C ASN A 401 4.42 32.69 18.52
N VAL A 402 4.90 31.83 19.41
CA VAL A 402 4.32 31.64 20.72
C VAL A 402 4.54 32.88 21.56
N CYS A 403 5.69 33.55 21.53
CA CYS A 403 5.91 34.79 22.26
C CYS A 403 5.19 36.02 21.68
N ASP A 404 4.76 36.01 20.41
CA ASP A 404 4.15 37.16 19.73
C ASP A 404 2.78 37.53 20.35
N PRO A 405 2.61 38.78 20.83
CA PRO A 405 1.34 39.28 21.35
C PRO A 405 0.17 39.20 20.34
N HIS A 406 0.45 39.15 19.03
CA HIS A 406 -0.58 39.02 18.00
C HIS A 406 -1.17 37.61 17.90
N LEU A 407 -0.58 36.61 18.55
CA LEU A 407 -1.20 35.30 18.77
C LEU A 407 -1.87 35.32 20.16
N PRO A 408 -3.17 35.69 20.29
CA PRO A 408 -3.80 35.83 21.61
C PRO A 408 -4.03 34.47 22.27
N ASP A 409 -4.15 34.46 23.60
CA ASP A 409 -4.28 33.22 24.40
C ASP A 409 -5.49 32.36 24.02
N GLU A 410 -6.57 32.96 23.47
CA GLU A 410 -7.72 32.21 22.96
C GLU A 410 -7.36 31.30 21.78
N GLN A 411 -6.27 31.59 21.04
CA GLN A 411 -5.76 30.70 19.98
C GLN A 411 -5.03 29.46 20.52
N PHE A 412 -4.83 29.35 21.83
CA PHE A 412 -4.34 28.14 22.46
C PHE A 412 -5.48 27.26 22.98
N LYS A 413 -6.75 27.58 22.70
CA LYS A 413 -7.90 26.73 23.01
C LYS A 413 -8.50 26.17 21.72
N PRO A 414 -8.84 24.87 21.66
CA PRO A 414 -9.59 24.31 20.54
C PRO A 414 -10.90 25.06 20.29
N GLN A 415 -11.35 25.15 19.03
CA GLN A 415 -12.60 25.84 18.68
C GLN A 415 -13.83 25.07 19.18
N MET A 416 -13.76 23.73 19.09
CA MET A 416 -14.84 22.83 19.47
C MET A 416 -14.44 21.98 20.67
N GLU A 417 -15.40 21.73 21.55
CA GLU A 417 -15.22 20.82 22.69
C GLU A 417 -14.96 19.39 22.18
N GLY A 418 -13.93 18.74 22.71
CA GLY A 418 -13.51 17.39 22.31
C GLY A 418 -12.42 17.35 21.22
N ASN A 419 -12.14 18.47 20.56
CA ASN A 419 -10.97 18.60 19.69
C ASN A 419 -9.71 18.83 20.51
N ILE A 420 -8.55 18.51 19.92
CA ILE A 420 -7.24 18.90 20.44
C ILE A 420 -6.60 19.91 19.51
N ARG A 421 -5.64 20.68 20.01
CA ARG A 421 -4.92 21.66 19.20
C ARG A 421 -3.41 21.47 19.26
N PHE A 422 -2.75 21.63 18.12
CA PHE A 422 -1.30 21.76 18.00
C PHE A 422 -0.96 23.20 17.62
N VAL A 423 -0.11 23.85 18.40
CA VAL A 423 0.47 25.17 18.10
C VAL A 423 1.92 24.96 17.75
N LEU A 424 2.30 25.24 16.50
CA LEU A 424 3.66 25.10 16.00
C LEU A 424 4.29 26.48 15.85
N ASP A 425 5.39 26.70 16.56
CA ASP A 425 6.24 27.88 16.39
C ASP A 425 7.19 27.69 15.20
N TYR A 426 8.00 28.69 14.83
CA TYR A 426 8.97 28.64 13.74
C TYR A 426 10.40 28.95 14.20
N PRO A 427 11.43 28.38 13.53
CA PRO A 427 12.81 28.32 14.01
C PRO A 427 13.65 29.60 13.80
N PHE A 428 13.06 30.79 13.93
CA PHE A 428 13.78 32.06 13.81
C PHE A 428 12.95 33.23 14.34
N ASP A 429 13.56 34.21 14.98
CA ASP A 429 12.96 35.50 15.34
C ASP A 429 14.07 36.55 15.44
N ASP A 430 13.74 37.82 15.17
CA ASP A 430 14.64 38.97 15.30
C ASP A 430 14.71 39.50 16.74
N LYS A 431 13.68 39.25 17.56
CA LYS A 431 13.48 39.92 18.85
C LYS A 431 13.34 38.99 20.05
N HIS A 432 12.92 37.75 19.84
CA HIS A 432 12.68 36.78 20.90
C HIS A 432 13.55 35.55 20.72
N PHE A 433 13.74 34.82 21.80
CA PHE A 433 14.46 33.54 21.82
C PHE A 433 13.51 32.42 22.21
N PRO A 434 13.82 31.14 21.91
CA PRO A 434 13.01 30.00 22.36
C PRO A 434 12.71 29.98 23.87
N SER A 435 13.60 30.58 24.68
CA SER A 435 13.39 30.73 26.12
C SER A 435 12.23 31.66 26.48
N ASP A 436 11.89 32.64 25.65
CA ASP A 436 10.78 33.56 25.85
C ASP A 436 9.43 32.87 25.56
N ASP A 437 9.39 31.99 24.55
CA ASP A 437 8.23 31.14 24.26
C ASP A 437 7.89 30.23 25.44
N VAL A 438 8.91 29.57 26.00
CA VAL A 438 8.76 28.73 27.22
C VAL A 438 8.21 29.55 28.38
N ARG A 439 8.74 30.76 28.64
CA ARG A 439 8.23 31.64 29.71
C ARG A 439 6.77 32.00 29.52
N ARG A 440 6.31 32.22 28.27
CA ARG A 440 4.90 32.51 28.00
C ARG A 440 4.01 31.30 28.32
N ILE A 441 4.41 30.10 27.89
CA ILE A 441 3.68 28.86 28.18
C ILE A 441 3.60 28.63 29.70
N GLU A 442 4.70 28.80 30.43
CA GLU A 442 4.72 28.66 31.88
C GLU A 442 3.82 29.68 32.57
N LYS A 443 3.84 30.93 32.11
CA LYS A 443 2.94 31.99 32.61
C LYS A 443 1.47 31.61 32.41
N MET A 444 1.11 31.10 31.24
CA MET A 444 -0.28 30.64 30.97
C MET A 444 -0.70 29.52 31.93
N LYS A 445 0.19 28.56 32.22
CA LYS A 445 -0.06 27.50 33.22
C LYS A 445 -0.24 28.07 34.62
N GLN A 446 0.61 29.02 35.03
CA GLN A 446 0.52 29.67 36.35
C GLN A 446 -0.78 30.47 36.50
N GLU A 447 -1.28 31.08 35.41
CA GLU A 447 -2.55 31.80 35.36
C GLU A 447 -3.78 30.85 35.27
N GLY A 448 -3.57 29.52 35.24
CA GLY A 448 -4.64 28.53 35.18
C GLY A 448 -5.33 28.43 33.82
N LYS A 449 -4.69 28.92 32.74
CA LYS A 449 -5.21 28.84 31.36
C LYS A 449 -4.90 27.48 30.75
N TYR A 450 -5.63 26.46 31.18
CA TYR A 450 -5.50 25.09 30.67
C TYR A 450 -6.39 24.84 29.45
N ALA A 451 -5.91 24.00 28.54
CA ALA A 451 -6.62 23.61 27.32
C ALA A 451 -6.04 22.29 26.76
N PRO A 452 -6.83 21.51 25.99
CA PRO A 452 -6.37 20.34 25.22
C PRO A 452 -5.39 20.69 24.08
N THR A 453 -4.25 21.29 24.42
CA THR A 453 -3.34 21.92 23.47
C THR A 453 -1.91 21.49 23.70
N ILE A 454 -1.24 21.13 22.61
CA ILE A 454 0.17 20.81 22.52
C ILE A 454 0.86 21.95 21.79
N VAL A 455 1.91 22.50 22.40
CA VAL A 455 2.76 23.53 21.81
C VAL A 455 4.09 22.87 21.43
N TRP A 456 4.49 23.02 20.17
CA TRP A 456 5.72 22.43 19.63
C TRP A 456 6.68 23.55 19.22
N LEU A 457 7.76 23.66 19.99
CA LEU A 457 8.79 24.69 19.88
C LEU A 457 10.02 24.12 19.15
N PRO A 458 10.51 24.80 18.12
CA PRO A 458 11.77 24.47 17.49
C PRO A 458 12.95 25.21 18.15
N ASP A 459 14.15 24.63 18.05
CA ASP A 459 15.37 25.41 18.12
C ASP A 459 15.46 26.34 16.91
N PHE A 460 16.27 27.40 17.01
CA PHE A 460 16.51 28.28 15.87
C PHE A 460 17.51 27.69 14.88
N PHE A 461 17.37 28.05 13.61
CA PHE A 461 18.41 27.79 12.62
C PHE A 461 19.73 28.42 13.04
N SER A 462 20.85 27.75 12.76
CA SER A 462 22.15 28.41 12.76
C SER A 462 22.21 29.49 11.68
N GLU A 463 23.16 30.41 11.78
CA GLU A 463 23.39 31.45 10.78
C GLU A 463 23.60 30.85 9.37
N GLN A 464 24.37 29.76 9.29
CA GLN A 464 24.59 29.05 8.03
C GLN A 464 23.28 28.49 7.44
N LYS A 465 22.46 27.80 8.25
CA LYS A 465 21.19 27.23 7.78
C LYS A 465 20.15 28.30 7.44
N SER A 466 20.17 29.41 8.17
CA SER A 466 19.37 30.60 7.90
C SER A 466 19.73 31.21 6.53
N ASN A 467 21.02 31.32 6.21
CA ASN A 467 21.48 31.80 4.90
C ASN A 467 21.11 30.83 3.75
N GLN A 468 21.20 29.52 3.99
CA GLN A 468 20.77 28.49 3.03
C GLN A 468 19.26 28.58 2.73
N LEU A 469 18.42 28.83 3.74
CA LEU A 469 16.99 29.09 3.54
C LEU A 469 16.77 30.36 2.70
N GLY A 470 17.47 31.44 3.02
CA GLY A 470 17.41 32.67 2.23
C GLY A 470 17.78 32.46 0.75
N ARG A 471 18.84 31.70 0.49
CA ARG A 471 19.24 31.30 -0.85
C ARG A 471 18.17 30.47 -1.56
N LEU A 472 17.58 29.48 -0.89
CA LEU A 472 16.51 28.66 -1.44
C LEU A 472 15.30 29.51 -1.87
N LEU A 473 14.89 30.49 -1.05
CA LEU A 473 13.77 31.37 -1.38
C LEU A 473 14.04 32.21 -2.65
N LYS A 474 15.26 32.71 -2.82
CA LYS A 474 15.69 33.43 -4.03
C LYS A 474 15.67 32.52 -5.27
N ILE A 475 16.19 31.30 -5.14
CA ILE A 475 16.18 30.31 -6.21
C ILE A 475 14.74 29.98 -6.62
N ASN A 476 13.86 29.69 -5.65
CA ASN A 476 12.46 29.38 -5.91
C ASN A 476 11.74 30.55 -6.58
N TYR A 477 12.00 31.78 -6.15
CA TYR A 477 11.48 32.97 -6.79
C TYR A 477 11.86 33.06 -8.27
N LEU A 478 13.12 32.81 -8.62
CA LEU A 478 13.59 32.83 -10.01
C LEU A 478 12.98 31.70 -10.84
N LEU A 479 12.80 30.51 -10.24
CA LEU A 479 12.21 29.34 -10.92
C LEU A 479 10.69 29.45 -11.13
N GLU A 480 10.02 30.43 -10.52
CA GLU A 480 8.59 30.66 -10.71
C GLU A 480 8.28 31.33 -12.05
N ARG A 481 7.43 30.67 -12.86
CA ARG A 481 6.91 31.20 -14.14
C ARG A 481 8.05 31.61 -15.09
N ASP A 482 7.99 32.80 -15.66
CA ASP A 482 8.93 33.35 -16.64
C ASP A 482 10.00 34.26 -16.01
N ARG A 483 10.07 34.36 -14.67
CA ARG A 483 10.98 35.30 -13.98
C ARG A 483 12.44 35.06 -14.31
N LEU A 484 12.87 33.79 -14.40
CA LEU A 484 14.23 33.48 -14.83
C LEU A 484 14.53 34.03 -16.23
N ASP A 485 13.56 33.97 -17.15
CA ASP A 485 13.75 34.45 -18.52
C ASP A 485 13.88 35.98 -18.57
N ASP A 486 13.16 36.69 -17.69
CA ASP A 486 13.28 38.15 -17.52
C ASP A 486 14.69 38.55 -17.02
N HIS A 487 15.19 37.86 -15.99
CA HIS A 487 16.51 38.13 -15.39
C HIS A 487 17.69 37.63 -16.24
N THR A 488 17.44 36.79 -17.27
CA THR A 488 18.47 36.23 -18.14
C THR A 488 18.32 36.62 -19.61
N ALA A 489 17.60 37.71 -19.89
CA ALA A 489 17.32 38.18 -21.25
C ALA A 489 18.59 38.42 -22.10
N THR A 490 19.72 38.77 -21.47
CA THR A 490 21.02 39.01 -22.12
C THR A 490 21.81 37.73 -22.41
N LYS A 491 21.37 36.58 -21.90
CA LYS A 491 22.00 35.26 -22.09
C LYS A 491 21.42 34.53 -23.30
N SER A 492 22.21 33.63 -23.89
CA SER A 492 21.75 32.77 -24.99
C SER A 492 20.70 31.74 -24.52
N ALA A 493 19.92 31.18 -25.44
CA ALA A 493 18.87 30.20 -25.10
C ALA A 493 19.44 28.95 -24.41
N ASP A 494 20.59 28.45 -24.89
CA ASP A 494 21.24 27.28 -24.32
C ASP A 494 21.76 27.55 -22.90
N GLU A 495 22.35 28.74 -22.65
CA GLU A 495 22.79 29.14 -21.32
C GLU A 495 21.61 29.26 -20.34
N ARG A 496 20.45 29.78 -20.78
CA ARG A 496 19.25 29.88 -19.92
C ARG A 496 18.74 28.50 -19.50
N VAL A 497 18.72 27.54 -20.42
CA VAL A 497 18.33 26.16 -20.12
C VAL A 497 19.28 25.56 -19.08
N GLN A 498 20.59 25.76 -19.24
CA GLN A 498 21.58 25.28 -18.28
C GLN A 498 21.44 25.94 -16.89
N ILE A 499 21.24 27.26 -16.82
CA ILE A 499 20.99 27.98 -15.56
C ILE A 499 19.73 27.42 -14.87
N ARG A 500 18.64 27.21 -15.62
CA ARG A 500 17.40 26.65 -15.08
C ARG A 500 17.61 25.25 -14.49
N HIS A 501 18.35 24.37 -15.17
CA HIS A 501 18.67 23.05 -14.65
C HIS A 501 19.53 23.12 -13.38
N GLN A 502 20.51 24.03 -13.32
CA GLN A 502 21.35 24.23 -12.15
C GLN A 502 20.56 24.74 -10.95
N LEU A 503 19.69 25.74 -11.14
CA LEU A 503 18.82 26.28 -10.09
C LEU A 503 17.84 25.23 -9.56
N LYS A 504 17.22 24.42 -10.45
CA LYS A 504 16.33 23.32 -10.03
C LYS A 504 17.05 22.30 -9.15
N ALA A 505 18.23 21.85 -9.56
CA ALA A 505 19.02 20.90 -8.79
C ALA A 505 19.43 21.47 -7.42
N GLN A 506 19.80 22.76 -7.34
CA GLN A 506 20.09 23.41 -6.07
C GLN A 506 18.85 23.54 -5.18
N SER A 507 17.69 23.89 -5.74
CA SER A 507 16.43 23.99 -5.00
C SER A 507 16.02 22.65 -4.38
N GLU A 508 16.06 21.57 -5.14
CA GLU A 508 15.72 20.22 -4.66
C GLU A 508 16.66 19.77 -3.53
N ASN A 509 17.96 20.03 -3.68
CA ASN A 509 18.97 19.69 -2.68
C ASN A 509 18.77 20.50 -1.38
N LEU A 510 18.68 21.83 -1.48
CA LEU A 510 18.47 22.70 -0.32
C LEU A 510 17.15 22.39 0.39
N THR A 511 16.07 22.12 -0.35
CA THR A 511 14.78 21.72 0.21
C THR A 511 14.91 20.43 1.02
N SER A 512 15.53 19.40 0.45
CA SER A 512 15.75 18.11 1.12
C SER A 512 16.60 18.25 2.39
N GLN A 513 17.67 19.05 2.33
CA GLN A 513 18.55 19.31 3.47
C GLN A 513 17.83 20.08 4.57
N LEU A 514 17.15 21.17 4.24
CA LEU A 514 16.46 22.01 5.24
C LEU A 514 15.26 21.28 5.86
N ALA A 515 14.54 20.44 5.10
CA ALA A 515 13.49 19.58 5.66
C ALA A 515 14.04 18.57 6.69
N ALA A 516 15.23 18.00 6.45
CA ALA A 516 15.90 17.16 7.44
C ALA A 516 16.35 17.97 8.67
N VAL A 517 16.81 19.21 8.48
CA VAL A 517 17.17 20.11 9.60
C VAL A 517 15.92 20.45 10.44
N LEU A 518 14.74 20.66 9.84
CA LEU A 518 13.52 20.89 10.61
C LEU A 518 13.25 19.73 11.60
N GLN A 519 13.45 18.47 11.21
CA GLN A 519 13.30 17.36 12.16
C GLN A 519 14.27 17.45 13.34
N GLN A 520 15.49 17.99 13.12
CA GLN A 520 16.45 18.22 14.19
C GLN A 520 15.97 19.34 15.12
N LEU A 521 15.52 20.46 14.56
CA LEU A 521 15.09 21.63 15.33
C LEU A 521 13.85 21.38 16.18
N TYR A 522 12.92 20.54 15.74
CA TYR A 522 11.73 20.17 16.51
C TYR A 522 11.97 18.99 17.49
N GLY A 523 13.23 18.57 17.67
CA GLY A 523 13.61 17.54 18.63
C GLY A 523 13.27 16.10 18.23
N ILE A 524 12.95 15.86 16.96
CA ILE A 524 12.64 14.51 16.43
C ILE A 524 13.92 13.74 16.11
N SER A 525 14.93 14.45 15.61
CA SER A 525 16.24 13.90 15.25
C SER A 525 17.35 14.58 16.05
N LYS A 526 18.47 13.87 16.23
CA LYS A 526 19.64 14.46 16.90
C LYS A 526 20.22 15.58 16.03
N PRO A 527 20.47 16.78 16.58
CA PRO A 527 21.04 17.88 15.81
C PRO A 527 22.50 17.62 15.41
N ASP A 528 22.82 17.98 14.17
CA ASP A 528 24.20 18.00 13.69
C ASP A 528 24.94 19.26 14.17
N PRO A 529 26.28 19.17 14.39
CA PRO A 529 27.08 20.35 14.70
C PRO A 529 26.92 21.41 13.60
N GLY A 530 26.48 22.61 13.96
CA GLY A 530 26.27 23.72 13.02
C GLY A 530 24.88 23.81 12.40
N SER A 531 23.95 22.90 12.72
CA SER A 531 22.54 23.02 12.28
C SER A 531 21.71 23.97 13.16
N VAL A 532 22.10 24.09 14.44
CA VAL A 532 21.30 24.76 15.48
C VAL A 532 21.96 26.07 15.94
N GLY A 533 21.13 27.09 16.15
CA GLY A 533 21.50 28.38 16.72
C GLY A 533 21.08 28.48 18.20
N ALA A 534 20.06 29.29 18.49
CA ALA A 534 19.49 29.38 19.83
C ALA A 534 18.65 28.13 20.16
N GLU A 535 18.87 27.54 21.33
CA GLU A 535 18.25 26.26 21.73
C GLU A 535 17.06 26.47 22.68
N VAL A 536 16.08 25.56 22.59
CA VAL A 536 14.98 25.44 23.53
C VAL A 536 15.54 24.96 24.89
N PRO A 537 15.17 25.61 26.02
CA PRO A 537 15.60 25.18 27.35
C PRO A 537 15.33 23.70 27.62
N ASP A 538 16.30 23.04 28.26
CA ASP A 538 16.28 21.62 28.63
C ASP A 538 15.99 20.64 27.47
N ASN A 539 16.16 21.09 26.22
CA ASN A 539 15.81 20.33 25.01
C ASN A 539 14.33 19.87 25.04
N GLN A 540 13.45 20.66 25.67
CA GLN A 540 12.03 20.36 25.80
C GLN A 540 11.22 21.04 24.68
N HIS A 541 11.19 20.40 23.52
CA HIS A 541 10.50 20.92 22.33
C HIS A 541 8.98 20.85 22.42
N VAL A 542 8.41 19.95 23.21
CA VAL A 542 6.96 19.75 23.27
C VAL A 542 6.43 20.08 24.66
N TRP A 543 5.38 20.89 24.69
CA TRP A 543 4.70 21.35 25.89
C TRP A 543 3.21 21.07 25.79
N SER A 544 2.57 20.72 26.90
CA SER A 544 1.13 20.53 26.97
C SER A 544 0.51 21.56 27.91
N LEU A 545 -0.61 22.16 27.52
CA LEU A 545 -1.49 22.97 28.37
C LEU A 545 -2.57 22.15 29.07
N GLU A 546 -2.63 20.83 28.84
CA GLU A 546 -3.51 19.89 29.55
C GLU A 546 -2.77 19.28 30.75
N PRO A 547 -3.16 19.59 32.00
CA PRO A 547 -2.51 19.08 33.20
C PRO A 547 -2.41 17.55 33.27
N ALA A 548 -3.41 16.83 32.75
CA ALA A 548 -3.42 15.37 32.73
C ALA A 548 -2.33 14.78 31.81
N TYR A 549 -1.82 15.56 30.84
CA TYR A 549 -0.74 15.17 29.93
C TYR A 549 0.48 16.09 30.10
N SER A 550 1.12 16.06 31.26
CA SER A 550 2.06 17.12 31.68
C SER A 550 3.43 17.15 30.96
N ARG A 551 3.93 16.02 30.42
CA ARG A 551 5.28 15.91 29.82
C ARG A 551 5.28 15.14 28.49
N PRO A 552 4.66 15.68 27.44
CA PRO A 552 4.82 15.15 26.08
C PRO A 552 6.28 15.22 25.62
N ARG A 553 6.71 14.25 24.81
CA ARG A 553 8.00 14.28 24.11
C ARG A 553 7.86 13.63 22.74
N PRO A 554 8.57 14.14 21.73
CA PRO A 554 8.66 13.43 20.46
C PRO A 554 9.49 12.15 20.64
N GLU A 555 9.12 11.12 19.89
CA GLU A 555 9.85 9.87 19.78
C GLU A 555 10.92 9.98 18.69
N ALA A 556 12.16 9.75 19.08
CA ALA A 556 13.31 9.86 18.20
C ALA A 556 13.28 8.78 17.10
N GLY A 557 13.60 9.16 15.87
CA GLY A 557 13.64 8.24 14.72
C GLY A 557 12.29 7.98 14.05
N LEU A 558 11.19 8.54 14.55
CA LEU A 558 9.91 8.58 13.87
C LEU A 558 9.77 9.84 13.01
N SER A 559 8.90 9.81 11.99
CA SER A 559 8.57 11.00 11.19
C SER A 559 7.75 12.04 11.97
N PHE A 560 7.58 13.24 11.40
CA PHE A 560 6.67 14.27 11.94
C PHE A 560 5.24 13.73 12.10
N GLU A 561 4.71 13.06 11.08
CA GLU A 561 3.37 12.48 11.12
C GLU A 561 3.21 11.41 12.20
N GLN A 562 4.18 10.51 12.36
CA GLN A 562 4.13 9.49 13.40
C GLN A 562 4.20 10.10 14.80
N ASN A 563 5.04 11.13 14.98
CA ASN A 563 5.10 11.91 16.22
C ASN A 563 3.78 12.63 16.52
N LEU A 564 3.14 13.19 15.50
CA LEU A 564 1.80 13.78 15.62
C LEU A 564 0.81 12.75 16.18
N TYR A 565 0.78 11.53 15.63
CA TYR A 565 -0.10 10.48 16.14
C TYR A 565 0.23 10.09 17.58
N ALA A 566 1.49 9.90 17.93
CA ALA A 566 1.90 9.54 19.30
C ALA A 566 1.51 10.63 20.32
N LEU A 567 1.72 11.89 19.97
CA LEU A 567 1.34 13.04 20.80
C LEU A 567 -0.18 13.18 20.93
N ALA A 568 -0.93 12.99 19.84
CA ALA A 568 -2.39 12.99 19.85
C ALA A 568 -2.94 11.83 20.69
N ASP A 569 -2.38 10.62 20.56
CA ASP A 569 -2.75 9.45 21.35
C ASP A 569 -2.57 9.69 22.85
N GLY A 570 -1.43 10.29 23.23
CA GLY A 570 -1.15 10.66 24.62
C GLY A 570 -2.13 11.70 25.16
N MET A 571 -2.45 12.72 24.37
CA MET A 571 -3.43 13.75 24.75
C MET A 571 -4.83 13.16 24.90
N PHE A 572 -5.33 12.42 23.92
CA PHE A 572 -6.67 11.82 24.00
C PHE A 572 -6.78 10.77 25.11
N ALA A 573 -5.71 10.01 25.39
CA ALA A 573 -5.68 9.08 26.52
C ALA A 573 -5.77 9.81 27.87
N ALA A 574 -5.18 10.99 27.99
CA ALA A 574 -5.29 11.83 29.18
C ALA A 574 -6.71 12.42 29.34
N LEU A 575 -7.33 12.87 28.24
CA LEU A 575 -8.70 13.42 28.24
C LEU A 575 -9.76 12.34 28.49
N TYR A 576 -9.55 11.13 27.96
CA TYR A 576 -10.53 10.05 27.96
C TYR A 576 -9.91 8.72 28.48
N PRO A 577 -9.56 8.64 29.77
CA PRO A 577 -8.78 7.52 30.31
C PRO A 577 -9.49 6.16 30.25
N LYS A 578 -10.84 6.13 30.27
CA LYS A 578 -11.63 4.90 30.14
C LYS A 578 -12.17 4.66 28.73
N HIS A 579 -11.66 5.37 27.72
CA HIS A 579 -12.10 5.16 26.34
C HIS A 579 -11.73 3.73 25.88
N PRO A 580 -12.67 2.94 25.34
CA PRO A 580 -12.41 1.63 24.75
C PRO A 580 -11.35 1.70 23.64
N ASP A 581 -10.53 0.66 23.51
CA ASP A 581 -9.58 0.54 22.41
C ASP A 581 -10.08 -0.41 21.33
N PHE A 582 -10.62 0.13 20.24
CA PHE A 582 -11.06 -0.64 19.08
C PHE A 582 -9.94 -0.89 18.05
N ASP A 583 -8.74 -0.38 18.29
CA ASP A 583 -7.60 -0.51 17.37
C ASP A 583 -6.28 -0.74 18.13
N PRO A 584 -6.19 -1.85 18.89
CA PRO A 584 -5.01 -2.15 19.69
C PRO A 584 -3.74 -2.42 18.84
N ALA A 585 -3.92 -2.67 17.55
CA ALA A 585 -2.84 -2.87 16.58
C ALA A 585 -2.39 -1.56 15.90
N LEU A 586 -2.97 -0.41 16.27
CA LEU A 586 -2.65 0.92 15.72
C LEU A 586 -2.77 0.99 14.19
N THR A 587 -3.77 0.32 13.61
CA THR A 587 -4.05 0.33 12.17
C THR A 587 -4.59 1.67 11.66
N ARG A 588 -5.00 2.57 12.56
CA ARG A 588 -5.61 3.87 12.29
C ARG A 588 -6.90 3.80 11.48
N LYS A 589 -7.63 2.68 11.59
CA LYS A 589 -8.94 2.48 10.94
C LYS A 589 -10.08 2.71 11.92
N ALA A 590 -10.99 3.63 11.61
CA ALA A 590 -12.15 3.88 12.47
C ALA A 590 -13.15 2.71 12.41
N VAL A 591 -13.88 2.49 13.51
CA VAL A 591 -15.01 1.57 13.54
C VAL A 591 -16.16 2.19 12.74
N THR A 592 -16.69 1.43 11.80
CA THR A 592 -17.76 1.86 10.92
C THR A 592 -19.13 1.57 11.52
N THR A 593 -20.14 2.34 11.12
CA THR A 593 -21.53 2.08 11.52
C THR A 593 -22.02 0.68 11.10
N ARG A 594 -21.49 0.15 9.98
CA ARG A 594 -21.79 -1.22 9.52
C ARG A 594 -21.26 -2.26 10.51
N GLU A 595 -20.02 -2.12 10.97
CA GLU A 595 -19.44 -3.01 11.98
C GLU A 595 -20.23 -2.96 13.31
N LEU A 596 -20.71 -1.78 13.72
CA LEU A 596 -21.57 -1.64 14.90
C LEU A 596 -22.93 -2.32 14.72
N LYS A 597 -23.56 -2.21 13.53
CA LYS A 597 -24.81 -2.92 13.20
C LYS A 597 -24.61 -4.44 13.23
N THR A 598 -23.51 -4.94 12.64
CA THR A 598 -23.15 -6.37 12.71
C THR A 598 -22.97 -6.84 14.15
N ALA A 599 -22.30 -6.06 15.01
CA ALA A 599 -22.18 -6.39 16.42
C ALA A 599 -23.55 -6.46 17.12
N LEU A 600 -24.44 -5.49 16.87
CA LEU A 600 -25.80 -5.48 17.42
C LEU A 600 -26.63 -6.70 16.97
N GLU A 601 -26.53 -7.11 15.70
CA GLU A 601 -27.21 -8.29 15.19
C GLU A 601 -26.78 -9.56 15.92
N TRP A 602 -25.46 -9.74 16.14
CA TRP A 602 -24.94 -10.89 16.90
C TRP A 602 -25.32 -10.85 18.37
N ILE A 603 -25.35 -9.67 18.99
CA ILE A 603 -25.89 -9.49 20.36
C ILE A 603 -27.37 -9.89 20.41
N GLY A 604 -28.16 -9.48 19.42
CA GLY A 604 -29.57 -9.88 19.29
C GLY A 604 -29.74 -11.39 19.18
N LYS A 605 -28.91 -12.06 18.36
CA LYS A 605 -28.88 -13.53 18.22
C LYS A 605 -28.45 -14.23 19.51
N ALA A 606 -27.42 -13.74 20.20
CA ALA A 606 -26.97 -14.28 21.49
C ALA A 606 -28.04 -14.22 22.57
N MET A 607 -28.89 -13.20 22.51
CA MET A 607 -30.01 -13.11 23.43
C MET A 607 -31.12 -14.12 23.08
N ALA A 608 -31.29 -14.55 21.81
CA ALA A 608 -32.49 -15.21 21.26
C ALA A 608 -33.03 -16.39 22.09
N ASP A 609 -32.13 -17.28 22.51
CA ASP A 609 -32.42 -18.51 23.22
C ASP A 609 -32.21 -18.39 24.75
N GLY A 610 -31.89 -17.20 25.26
CA GLY A 610 -31.64 -16.95 26.69
C GLY A 610 -30.34 -17.50 27.25
N SER A 611 -29.57 -18.26 26.46
CA SER A 611 -28.25 -18.72 26.84
C SER A 611 -27.23 -17.58 26.92
N ARG A 612 -27.57 -16.42 26.33
CA ARG A 612 -26.68 -15.25 26.19
C ARG A 612 -25.39 -15.60 25.46
N ARG A 613 -25.45 -16.65 24.65
CA ARG A 613 -24.33 -17.25 23.95
C ARG A 613 -24.72 -17.53 22.51
N VAL A 614 -23.84 -17.18 21.57
CA VAL A 614 -24.02 -17.55 20.16
C VAL A 614 -22.67 -17.85 19.52
N VAL A 615 -22.60 -18.87 18.69
CA VAL A 615 -21.41 -19.10 17.85
C VAL A 615 -21.42 -18.09 16.71
N VAL A 616 -20.42 -17.22 16.68
CA VAL A 616 -20.27 -16.17 15.66
C VAL A 616 -19.65 -16.79 14.40
N ASP A 617 -20.15 -16.39 13.24
CA ASP A 617 -19.57 -16.83 11.97
C ASP A 617 -18.11 -16.38 11.85
N ARG A 618 -17.24 -17.25 11.32
CA ARG A 618 -15.79 -17.04 11.26
C ARG A 618 -15.37 -15.71 10.62
N HIS A 619 -16.11 -15.23 9.62
CA HIS A 619 -15.83 -13.97 8.93
C HIS A 619 -16.25 -12.73 9.73
N HIS A 620 -17.24 -12.84 10.62
CA HIS A 620 -17.67 -11.75 11.51
C HIS A 620 -16.94 -11.74 12.86
N LEU A 621 -16.26 -12.84 13.23
CA LEU A 621 -15.57 -12.98 14.51
C LEU A 621 -14.58 -11.84 14.80
N PRO A 622 -13.69 -11.39 13.87
CA PRO A 622 -12.79 -10.28 14.14
C PRO A 622 -13.53 -8.97 14.43
N ILE A 623 -14.60 -8.68 13.69
CA ILE A 623 -15.42 -7.46 13.84
C ILE A 623 -16.16 -7.48 15.19
N VAL A 624 -16.84 -8.58 15.51
CA VAL A 624 -17.59 -8.71 16.77
C VAL A 624 -16.63 -8.63 17.95
N LYS A 625 -15.48 -9.31 17.90
CA LYS A 625 -14.44 -9.24 18.93
C LYS A 625 -13.95 -7.80 19.12
N ARG A 626 -13.62 -7.12 18.02
CA ARG A 626 -13.12 -5.74 17.99
C ARG A 626 -14.06 -4.75 18.68
N VAL A 627 -15.39 -4.92 18.54
CA VAL A 627 -16.38 -4.01 19.11
C VAL A 627 -16.80 -4.43 20.54
N VAL A 628 -17.09 -5.71 20.74
CA VAL A 628 -17.74 -6.21 21.96
C VAL A 628 -16.79 -6.28 23.15
N HIS A 629 -15.52 -6.69 22.93
CA HIS A 629 -14.54 -6.80 24.02
C HIS A 629 -14.19 -5.46 24.65
N PRO A 630 -13.76 -4.42 23.88
CA PRO A 630 -13.35 -3.15 24.48
C PRO A 630 -14.50 -2.42 25.17
N LEU A 631 -15.73 -2.60 24.68
CA LEU A 631 -16.92 -2.04 25.31
C LEU A 631 -17.38 -2.81 26.55
N GLY A 632 -16.86 -4.01 26.82
CA GLY A 632 -17.34 -4.85 27.92
C GLY A 632 -18.79 -5.29 27.76
N LEU A 633 -19.26 -5.45 26.51
CA LEU A 633 -20.61 -5.97 26.21
C LEU A 633 -20.66 -7.50 26.27
N GLY A 634 -19.51 -8.16 26.12
CA GLY A 634 -19.41 -9.61 26.05
C GLY A 634 -17.97 -10.09 25.89
N GLU A 635 -17.78 -11.41 25.95
CA GLU A 635 -16.52 -12.10 25.67
C GLU A 635 -16.65 -13.02 24.46
N VAL A 636 -15.76 -12.86 23.47
CA VAL A 636 -15.61 -13.74 22.31
C VAL A 636 -14.35 -14.61 22.48
N HIS A 637 -14.52 -15.91 22.72
CA HIS A 637 -13.43 -16.89 22.84
C HIS A 637 -13.58 -17.96 21.75
N ASP A 638 -12.68 -18.03 20.77
CA ASP A 638 -12.59 -19.10 19.75
C ASP A 638 -13.93 -19.56 19.11
N GLY A 639 -14.90 -18.65 18.94
CA GLY A 639 -16.18 -18.93 18.27
C GLY A 639 -17.40 -18.35 18.98
N PRO A 640 -17.73 -18.77 20.21
CA PRO A 640 -18.87 -18.22 20.95
C PRO A 640 -18.63 -16.80 21.46
N LEU A 641 -19.61 -15.93 21.19
CA LEU A 641 -19.86 -14.67 21.90
C LEU A 641 -20.71 -14.98 23.15
N ASN A 642 -20.23 -14.60 24.33
CA ASN A 642 -20.96 -14.65 25.60
C ASN A 642 -21.24 -13.22 26.09
N LEU A 643 -22.50 -12.83 26.32
CA LEU A 643 -22.83 -11.47 26.76
C LEU A 643 -22.62 -11.29 28.28
N LEU A 644 -22.10 -10.12 28.65
CA LEU A 644 -21.89 -9.73 30.05
C LEU A 644 -23.03 -8.86 30.58
N ASN A 645 -23.22 -8.85 31.91
CA ASN A 645 -24.27 -8.08 32.58
C ASN A 645 -23.82 -6.71 33.12
N ASP A 646 -22.55 -6.36 32.94
CA ASP A 646 -21.93 -5.22 33.61
C ASP A 646 -22.64 -3.90 33.31
N TRP A 647 -22.98 -3.66 32.04
CA TRP A 647 -23.70 -2.46 31.63
C TRP A 647 -25.11 -2.38 32.22
N ARG A 648 -25.80 -3.51 32.31
CA ARG A 648 -27.11 -3.59 32.96
C ARG A 648 -27.01 -3.19 34.44
N LEU A 649 -26.03 -3.73 35.16
CA LEU A 649 -25.83 -3.39 36.58
C LEU A 649 -25.48 -1.91 36.76
N LYS A 650 -24.54 -1.37 35.97
CA LYS A 650 -24.10 0.03 36.04
C LYS A 650 -25.23 1.00 35.75
N ILE A 651 -26.02 0.77 34.69
CA ILE A 651 -27.12 1.65 34.30
C ILE A 651 -28.28 1.57 35.31
N ASN A 652 -28.64 0.38 35.79
CA ASN A 652 -29.70 0.23 36.78
C ASN A 652 -29.31 0.88 38.12
N GLN A 653 -28.04 0.79 38.53
CA GLN A 653 -27.54 1.50 39.70
C GLN A 653 -27.71 3.01 39.54
N LYS A 654 -27.27 3.58 38.40
CA LYS A 654 -27.42 5.01 38.10
C LYS A 654 -28.88 5.46 38.02
N ALA A 655 -29.75 4.65 37.42
CA ALA A 655 -31.19 4.91 37.37
C ALA A 655 -31.80 4.97 38.78
N SER A 656 -31.40 4.05 39.68
CA SER A 656 -31.84 4.04 41.08
C SER A 656 -31.33 5.26 41.86
N GLU A 657 -30.05 5.62 41.69
CA GLU A 657 -29.45 6.80 42.32
C GLU A 657 -30.14 8.10 41.88
N ALA A 658 -30.46 8.21 40.59
CA ALA A 658 -31.17 9.34 40.00
C ALA A 658 -32.68 9.37 40.31
N LYS A 659 -33.21 8.34 41.02
CA LYS A 659 -34.66 8.13 41.22
C LYS A 659 -35.45 8.22 39.92
N ALA A 660 -34.87 7.69 38.85
CA ALA A 660 -35.49 7.69 37.53
C ALA A 660 -36.82 6.90 37.57
N GLY A 661 -37.79 7.36 36.78
CA GLY A 661 -39.08 6.68 36.67
C GLY A 661 -38.97 5.31 35.99
N THR A 662 -40.13 4.68 35.75
CA THR A 662 -40.21 3.40 35.04
C THR A 662 -39.77 3.49 33.57
N GLU A 663 -39.84 4.69 32.98
CA GLU A 663 -39.35 5.03 31.64
C GLU A 663 -38.03 5.80 31.75
N LEU A 664 -36.96 5.25 31.18
CA LEU A 664 -35.63 5.84 31.19
C LEU A 664 -35.38 6.56 29.86
N SER A 665 -35.07 7.86 29.91
CA SER A 665 -34.69 8.62 28.72
C SER A 665 -33.33 8.15 28.18
N VAL A 666 -33.19 8.04 26.86
CA VAL A 666 -31.92 7.72 26.20
C VAL A 666 -30.84 8.75 26.56
N GLU A 667 -31.19 10.04 26.66
CA GLU A 667 -30.22 11.10 26.99
C GLU A 667 -29.75 11.03 28.44
N ASP A 668 -30.62 10.61 29.37
CA ASP A 668 -30.20 10.37 30.76
C ASP A 668 -29.20 9.21 30.82
N ILE A 669 -29.43 8.14 30.04
CA ILE A 669 -28.50 7.01 29.96
C ILE A 669 -27.16 7.46 29.35
N ARG A 670 -27.16 8.29 28.29
CA ARG A 670 -25.93 8.85 27.71
C ARG A 670 -25.16 9.67 28.76
N ARG A 671 -25.85 10.51 29.53
CA ARG A 671 -25.25 11.28 30.63
C ARG A 671 -24.64 10.35 31.67
N TRP A 672 -25.34 9.30 32.09
CA TRP A 672 -24.81 8.33 33.06
C TRP A 672 -23.59 7.57 32.55
N ILE A 673 -23.55 7.21 31.26
CA ILE A 673 -22.36 6.60 30.63
C ILE A 673 -21.14 7.54 30.77
N GLY A 674 -21.33 8.83 30.51
CA GLY A 674 -20.31 9.86 30.75
C GLY A 674 -19.88 9.98 32.21
N GLU A 675 -20.83 10.01 33.15
CA GLU A 675 -20.54 10.06 34.60
C GLU A 675 -19.77 8.84 35.12
N LEU A 676 -19.92 7.67 34.47
CA LEU A 676 -19.15 6.46 34.79
C LEU A 676 -17.68 6.56 34.30
N GLY A 677 -17.35 7.63 33.57
CA GLY A 677 -16.03 7.94 33.02
C GLY A 677 -15.83 7.50 31.57
N PHE A 678 -16.86 6.96 30.91
CA PHE A 678 -16.81 6.59 29.48
C PHE A 678 -17.14 7.82 28.62
N THR A 679 -16.26 8.81 28.64
CA THR A 679 -16.35 10.05 27.87
C THR A 679 -15.65 9.93 26.51
N GLY A 680 -15.97 10.83 25.57
CA GLY A 680 -15.40 10.84 24.22
C GLY A 680 -16.02 9.83 23.24
N LEU A 681 -16.97 9.00 23.66
CA LEU A 681 -17.59 8.02 22.76
C LEU A 681 -18.42 8.68 21.65
N GLU A 682 -18.26 8.20 20.40
CA GLU A 682 -19.14 8.61 19.30
C GLU A 682 -20.60 8.22 19.58
N LYS A 683 -21.54 9.01 19.05
CA LYS A 683 -22.98 8.83 19.31
C LYS A 683 -23.45 7.40 19.04
N ASN A 684 -23.01 6.80 17.93
CA ASN A 684 -23.41 5.46 17.49
C ASN A 684 -22.86 4.35 18.41
N ILE A 685 -21.67 4.55 18.99
CA ILE A 685 -21.07 3.61 19.95
C ILE A 685 -21.89 3.61 21.24
N THR A 686 -22.24 4.79 21.74
CA THR A 686 -23.11 4.91 22.91
C THR A 686 -24.54 4.41 22.63
N SER A 687 -25.05 4.59 21.40
CA SER A 687 -26.32 3.97 20.96
C SER A 687 -26.26 2.44 21.04
N LEU A 688 -25.13 1.82 20.70
CA LEU A 688 -24.96 0.37 20.78
C LEU A 688 -24.99 -0.13 22.22
N ILE A 689 -24.36 0.59 23.16
CA ILE A 689 -24.44 0.28 24.60
C ILE A 689 -25.89 0.34 25.07
N ILE A 690 -26.63 1.40 24.69
CA ILE A 690 -28.03 1.59 25.08
C ILE A 690 -28.94 0.50 24.48
N ALA A 691 -28.72 0.15 23.21
CA ALA A 691 -29.46 -0.93 22.56
C ALA A 691 -29.18 -2.29 23.21
N THR A 692 -27.93 -2.55 23.59
CA THR A 692 -27.56 -3.77 24.32
C THR A 692 -28.19 -3.79 25.72
N TYR A 693 -28.21 -2.65 26.42
CA TYR A 693 -28.89 -2.50 27.71
C TYR A 693 -30.40 -2.77 27.60
N ALA A 694 -31.07 -2.22 26.57
CA ALA A 694 -32.49 -2.46 26.33
C ALA A 694 -32.80 -3.95 26.16
N LEU A 695 -31.90 -4.70 25.48
CA LEU A 695 -32.01 -6.15 25.33
C LEU A 695 -31.75 -6.89 26.66
N LEU A 696 -30.73 -6.50 27.43
CA LEU A 696 -30.33 -7.17 28.67
C LEU A 696 -31.33 -6.98 29.82
N ASP A 697 -32.03 -5.84 29.86
CA ASP A 697 -33.00 -5.49 30.91
C ASP A 697 -34.46 -5.66 30.45
N ASP A 698 -34.69 -6.30 29.29
CA ASP A 698 -36.01 -6.57 28.70
C ASP A 698 -36.92 -5.33 28.60
N ARG A 699 -36.38 -4.23 28.08
CA ARG A 699 -37.10 -2.96 27.93
C ARG A 699 -37.63 -2.74 26.51
N THR A 700 -38.81 -2.16 26.40
CA THR A 700 -39.39 -1.74 25.11
C THR A 700 -39.04 -0.29 24.81
N TRP A 701 -38.77 -0.04 23.52
CA TRP A 701 -38.52 1.29 23.00
C TRP A 701 -39.80 2.11 22.94
N VAL A 702 -39.72 3.35 23.37
CA VAL A 702 -40.81 4.31 23.35
C VAL A 702 -40.33 5.57 22.66
N PHE A 703 -41.14 6.14 21.77
CA PHE A 703 -40.91 7.47 21.21
C PHE A 703 -42.05 8.38 21.64
N GLN A 704 -41.73 9.45 22.38
CA GLN A 704 -42.71 10.45 22.85
C GLN A 704 -44.01 9.82 23.39
N THR A 705 -43.87 8.79 24.26
CA THR A 705 -44.93 7.95 24.87
C THR A 705 -45.48 6.76 24.08
N THR A 706 -45.22 6.65 22.78
CA THR A 706 -45.71 5.54 21.93
C THR A 706 -44.69 4.41 21.86
N PRO A 707 -45.06 3.15 22.17
CA PRO A 707 -44.18 2.00 21.95
C PRO A 707 -43.82 1.84 20.47
N VAL A 708 -42.53 1.63 20.19
CA VAL A 708 -41.99 1.44 18.83
C VAL A 708 -41.09 0.22 18.77
N SER A 709 -40.87 -0.32 17.57
CA SER A 709 -39.82 -1.32 17.35
C SER A 709 -38.44 -0.73 17.63
N ALA A 710 -37.45 -1.58 17.90
CA ALA A 710 -36.08 -1.14 18.13
C ALA A 710 -35.57 -0.27 16.96
N PRO A 711 -35.19 1.01 17.21
CA PRO A 711 -34.69 1.90 16.18
C PRO A 711 -33.26 1.54 15.76
N GLU A 712 -32.87 1.97 14.57
CA GLU A 712 -31.47 1.89 14.13
C GLU A 712 -30.54 2.75 14.99
N LEU A 713 -29.27 2.34 15.13
CA LEU A 713 -28.26 2.98 15.97
C LEU A 713 -28.13 4.50 15.76
N GLU A 714 -28.24 4.95 14.51
CA GLU A 714 -28.13 6.35 14.09
C GLU A 714 -29.34 7.18 14.53
N ARG A 715 -30.53 6.55 14.62
CA ARG A 715 -31.80 7.19 14.96
C ARG A 715 -32.03 7.31 16.47
N ILE A 716 -31.26 6.57 17.28
CA ILE A 716 -31.32 6.65 18.75
C ILE A 716 -30.83 8.03 19.22
N GLY A 717 -31.74 8.86 19.72
CA GLY A 717 -31.44 10.18 20.25
C GLY A 717 -32.62 10.78 21.02
N ASN A 718 -32.68 12.11 21.08
CA ASN A 718 -33.72 12.85 21.80
C ASN A 718 -35.14 12.36 21.47
N GLY A 719 -35.97 12.17 22.50
CA GLY A 719 -37.35 11.73 22.39
C GLY A 719 -37.56 10.20 22.46
N TYR A 720 -36.48 9.42 22.39
CA TYR A 720 -36.52 7.98 22.68
C TYR A 720 -36.35 7.70 24.18
N GLY A 721 -37.09 6.70 24.66
CA GLY A 721 -37.01 6.17 26.01
C GLY A 721 -37.12 4.65 26.05
N LEU A 722 -36.77 4.07 27.19
CA LEU A 722 -36.83 2.64 27.48
C LEU A 722 -37.75 2.38 28.65
N ARG A 723 -38.88 1.69 28.39
CA ARG A 723 -39.88 1.36 29.39
C ARG A 723 -39.81 -0.12 29.76
N ALA A 724 -39.85 -0.44 31.05
CA ALA A 724 -39.98 -1.82 31.51
C ALA A 724 -41.34 -2.40 31.10
N VAL A 725 -41.35 -3.63 30.58
CA VAL A 725 -42.57 -4.33 30.16
C VAL A 725 -43.04 -5.24 31.29
N GLU A 726 -44.34 -5.27 31.57
CA GLU A 726 -44.94 -6.34 32.36
C GLU A 726 -45.02 -7.62 31.52
N LEU A 727 -44.17 -8.60 31.84
CA LEU A 727 -44.16 -9.90 31.17
C LEU A 727 -45.27 -10.82 31.74
N PRO A 728 -45.78 -11.78 30.94
CA PRO A 728 -46.60 -12.88 31.47
C PRO A 728 -45.76 -13.78 32.38
N SER A 729 -46.40 -14.61 33.19
CA SER A 729 -45.67 -15.60 33.99
C SER A 729 -45.03 -16.67 33.10
N GLU A 730 -44.01 -17.36 33.61
CA GLU A 730 -43.32 -18.42 32.86
C GLU A 730 -44.26 -19.60 32.53
N GLU A 731 -45.19 -19.89 33.43
CA GLU A 731 -46.25 -20.88 33.23
C GLU A 731 -47.25 -20.44 32.14
N GLU A 732 -47.69 -19.18 32.18
CA GLU A 732 -48.58 -18.59 31.17
C GLU A 732 -47.95 -18.65 29.78
N PHE A 733 -46.68 -18.25 29.66
CA PHE A 733 -45.99 -18.24 28.37
C PHE A 733 -45.73 -19.65 27.82
N THR A 734 -45.35 -20.60 28.69
CA THR A 734 -45.12 -21.99 28.28
C THR A 734 -46.41 -22.63 27.78
N SER A 735 -47.52 -22.42 28.49
CA SER A 735 -48.85 -22.89 28.10
C SER A 735 -49.26 -22.26 26.75
N ALA A 736 -49.23 -20.93 26.65
CA ALA A 736 -49.59 -20.22 25.43
C ALA A 736 -48.77 -20.67 24.21
N ARG A 737 -47.45 -20.90 24.38
CA ARG A 737 -46.56 -21.37 23.30
C ARG A 737 -46.94 -22.76 22.81
N ALA A 738 -47.21 -23.70 23.74
CA ALA A 738 -47.62 -25.05 23.39
C ALA A 738 -48.96 -25.03 22.61
N ARG A 739 -49.91 -24.22 23.08
CA ARG A 739 -51.22 -24.06 22.44
C ARG A 739 -51.13 -23.36 21.09
N ALA A 740 -50.32 -22.31 20.98
CA ALA A 740 -50.08 -21.62 19.72
C ALA A 740 -49.51 -22.58 18.65
N GLY A 741 -48.59 -23.46 19.04
CA GLY A 741 -48.06 -24.50 18.17
C GLY A 741 -49.10 -25.52 17.75
N ALA A 742 -49.97 -25.96 18.68
CA ALA A 742 -51.01 -26.94 18.39
C ALA A 742 -52.16 -26.38 17.52
N ILE A 743 -52.63 -25.18 17.83
CA ILE A 743 -53.80 -24.56 17.19
C ILE A 743 -53.40 -23.86 15.88
N PHE A 744 -52.35 -23.05 15.91
CA PHE A 744 -51.99 -22.17 14.80
C PHE A 744 -50.77 -22.65 14.01
N GLY A 745 -50.02 -23.64 14.52
CA GLY A 745 -48.71 -23.99 13.97
C GLY A 745 -47.63 -22.92 14.21
N ALA A 746 -47.91 -21.94 15.08
CA ALA A 746 -46.98 -20.87 15.42
C ALA A 746 -45.86 -21.38 16.33
N SER A 747 -44.64 -20.94 16.09
CA SER A 747 -43.47 -21.37 16.86
C SER A 747 -42.72 -20.16 17.41
N ALA A 748 -42.53 -20.16 18.73
CA ALA A 748 -41.71 -19.19 19.44
C ALA A 748 -40.65 -19.90 20.29
N GLN A 749 -39.58 -19.17 20.60
CA GLN A 749 -38.51 -19.66 21.47
C GLN A 749 -39.03 -19.89 22.90
N PRO A 750 -38.46 -20.84 23.66
CA PRO A 750 -39.02 -21.27 24.93
C PRO A 750 -38.81 -20.28 26.07
N VAL A 751 -37.82 -19.41 25.97
CA VAL A 751 -37.43 -18.49 27.05
C VAL A 751 -38.35 -17.27 27.09
N LEU A 752 -38.79 -16.91 28.30
CA LEU A 752 -39.63 -15.74 28.59
C LEU A 752 -38.83 -14.44 28.42
N PHE A 753 -38.91 -13.85 27.22
CA PHE A 753 -38.41 -12.49 26.93
C PHE A 753 -39.48 -11.67 26.21
N ALA A 754 -39.46 -10.36 26.41
CA ALA A 754 -40.43 -9.44 25.79
C ALA A 754 -40.53 -9.63 24.27
N ARG A 755 -39.39 -9.81 23.60
CA ARG A 755 -39.36 -10.04 22.15
C ARG A 755 -39.91 -11.40 21.71
N ASN A 756 -39.80 -12.45 22.55
CA ASN A 756 -40.31 -13.79 22.21
C ASN A 756 -41.83 -13.81 22.41
N VAL A 757 -42.32 -13.09 23.41
CA VAL A 757 -43.75 -12.79 23.62
C VAL A 757 -44.31 -11.99 22.44
N ALA A 758 -43.62 -10.94 21.99
CA ALA A 758 -44.02 -10.15 20.83
C ALA A 758 -43.97 -10.94 19.50
N ALA A 759 -42.96 -11.80 19.30
CA ALA A 759 -42.87 -12.65 18.11
C ALA A 759 -44.01 -13.68 18.05
N LEU A 760 -44.36 -14.29 19.19
CA LEU A 760 -45.50 -15.18 19.31
C LEU A 760 -46.80 -14.43 18.99
N GLU A 761 -46.97 -13.22 19.55
CA GLU A 761 -48.13 -12.38 19.29
C GLU A 761 -48.27 -12.01 17.81
N SER A 762 -47.21 -11.56 17.14
CA SER A 762 -47.24 -11.24 15.71
C SER A 762 -47.70 -12.43 14.88
N GLN A 763 -47.11 -13.61 15.07
CA GLN A 763 -47.50 -14.81 14.31
C GLN A 763 -48.97 -15.20 14.55
N VAL A 764 -49.44 -15.13 15.80
CA VAL A 764 -50.84 -15.44 16.12
C VAL A 764 -51.78 -14.40 15.52
N ARG A 765 -51.42 -13.11 15.55
CA ARG A 765 -52.25 -12.02 15.03
C ARG A 765 -52.43 -12.11 13.52
N ASP A 766 -51.36 -12.42 12.78
CA ASP A 766 -51.41 -12.64 11.33
C ASP A 766 -52.39 -13.78 10.96
N ILE A 767 -52.37 -14.87 11.72
CA ILE A 767 -53.26 -16.02 11.51
C ILE A 767 -54.70 -15.68 11.89
N VAL A 768 -54.90 -14.93 12.99
CA VAL A 768 -56.23 -14.46 13.40
C VAL A 768 -56.84 -13.60 12.31
N GLU A 769 -56.09 -12.65 11.75
CA GLU A 769 -56.55 -11.77 10.68
C GLU A 769 -56.92 -12.55 9.40
N ALA A 770 -56.10 -13.54 9.02
CA ALA A 770 -56.34 -14.36 7.84
C ALA A 770 -57.57 -15.28 7.97
N HIS A 771 -57.85 -15.84 9.16
CA HIS A 771 -58.85 -16.90 9.33
C HIS A 771 -60.16 -16.45 9.99
N GLN A 772 -60.24 -15.24 10.56
CA GLN A 772 -61.45 -14.76 11.25
C GLN A 772 -62.70 -14.75 10.35
N GLN A 773 -62.55 -14.23 9.12
CA GLN A 773 -63.63 -14.19 8.13
C GLN A 773 -64.06 -15.61 7.69
N PRO A 774 -63.16 -16.48 7.19
CA PRO A 774 -63.50 -17.86 6.81
C PRO A 774 -64.19 -18.66 7.91
N VAL A 775 -63.67 -18.62 9.14
CA VAL A 775 -64.24 -19.37 10.27
C VAL A 775 -65.66 -18.90 10.59
N SER A 776 -65.89 -17.59 10.58
CA SER A 776 -67.23 -17.03 10.76
C SER A 776 -68.18 -17.37 9.61
N GLY A 777 -67.66 -17.52 8.38
CA GLY A 777 -68.38 -17.91 7.19
C GLY A 777 -68.85 -19.35 7.26
N VAL A 778 -67.95 -20.30 7.58
CA VAL A 778 -68.29 -21.72 7.73
C VAL A 778 -69.36 -21.89 8.80
N ARG A 779 -69.21 -21.25 9.96
CA ARG A 779 -70.22 -21.31 11.03
C ARG A 779 -71.59 -20.84 10.54
N ARG A 780 -71.66 -19.70 9.85
CA ARG A 780 -72.93 -19.17 9.30
C ARG A 780 -73.52 -20.08 8.23
N SER A 781 -72.68 -20.66 7.36
CA SER A 781 -73.13 -21.55 6.30
C SER A 781 -73.67 -22.87 6.86
N LEU A 782 -73.00 -23.46 7.86
CA LEU A 782 -73.49 -24.63 8.59
C LEU A 782 -74.80 -24.34 9.35
N GLU A 783 -74.96 -23.14 9.93
CA GLU A 783 -76.23 -22.72 10.56
C GLU A 783 -77.36 -22.56 9.54
N LYS A 784 -77.06 -21.96 8.39
CA LYS A 784 -78.04 -21.67 7.34
C LYS A 784 -78.53 -22.94 6.63
N HIS A 785 -77.64 -23.90 6.41
CA HIS A 785 -77.91 -25.12 5.64
C HIS A 785 -77.95 -26.39 6.50
N GLY A 786 -78.08 -26.24 7.83
CA GLY A 786 -78.04 -27.35 8.78
C GLY A 786 -79.05 -28.46 8.48
N ASP A 787 -80.30 -28.09 8.17
CA ASP A 787 -81.37 -29.04 7.84
C ASP A 787 -81.07 -29.82 6.54
N ASP A 788 -80.60 -29.11 5.51
CA ASP A 788 -80.20 -29.68 4.21
C ASP A 788 -79.02 -30.66 4.35
N LEU A 789 -78.09 -30.37 5.26
CA LEU A 789 -76.91 -31.21 5.54
C LEU A 789 -77.19 -32.37 6.52
N GLY A 790 -78.27 -32.29 7.31
CA GLY A 790 -78.55 -33.26 8.37
C GLY A 790 -77.67 -33.06 9.61
N LEU A 791 -77.29 -31.81 9.88
CA LEU A 791 -76.55 -31.42 11.07
C LEU A 791 -77.41 -31.66 12.32
N ALA A 792 -76.87 -32.32 13.35
CA ALA A 792 -77.53 -32.58 14.63
C ALA A 792 -77.66 -31.31 15.51
N GLY A 793 -77.63 -30.13 14.89
CA GLY A 793 -77.69 -28.83 15.55
C GLY A 793 -76.40 -28.47 16.30
N ALA A 794 -76.56 -27.91 17.49
CA ALA A 794 -75.48 -27.38 18.31
C ALA A 794 -74.50 -28.46 18.84
N GLU A 795 -74.97 -29.70 18.95
CA GLU A 795 -74.23 -30.82 19.55
C GLU A 795 -73.27 -31.50 18.56
N ALA A 796 -73.39 -31.21 17.26
CA ALA A 796 -72.51 -31.77 16.24
C ALA A 796 -71.04 -31.36 16.48
N ASP A 797 -70.12 -32.32 16.39
CA ASP A 797 -68.70 -32.14 16.71
C ASP A 797 -68.06 -31.02 15.90
N ARG A 798 -68.37 -30.97 14.61
CA ARG A 798 -67.96 -29.89 13.71
C ARG A 798 -68.47 -28.51 14.15
N MET A 799 -69.73 -28.44 14.56
CA MET A 799 -70.34 -27.19 14.98
C MET A 799 -69.72 -26.69 16.30
N ARG A 800 -69.39 -27.63 17.22
CA ARG A 800 -68.65 -27.33 18.45
C ARG A 800 -67.25 -26.79 18.14
N SER A 801 -66.46 -27.45 17.28
CA SER A 801 -65.15 -26.95 16.85
C SER A 801 -65.22 -25.58 16.18
N MET A 802 -66.20 -25.35 15.29
CA MET A 802 -66.36 -24.08 14.59
C MET A 802 -66.77 -22.93 15.51
N ARG A 803 -67.62 -23.19 16.51
CA ARG A 803 -67.99 -22.20 17.54
C ARG A 803 -66.82 -21.86 18.44
N ALA A 804 -66.08 -22.88 18.91
CA ALA A 804 -64.86 -22.68 19.69
C ALA A 804 -63.81 -21.88 18.90
N ALA A 805 -63.61 -22.19 17.62
CA ALA A 805 -62.69 -21.48 16.75
C ALA A 805 -63.08 -20.01 16.58
N ALA A 806 -64.36 -19.75 16.30
CA ALA A 806 -64.86 -18.38 16.15
C ALA A 806 -64.72 -17.55 17.45
N ASP A 807 -64.99 -18.16 18.62
CA ASP A 807 -64.84 -17.50 19.92
C ASP A 807 -63.37 -17.21 20.23
N LEU A 808 -62.47 -18.17 20.03
CA LEU A 808 -61.03 -17.98 20.27
C LEU A 808 -60.47 -16.85 19.42
N LEU A 809 -60.74 -16.86 18.11
CA LEU A 809 -60.27 -15.82 17.19
C LEU A 809 -60.82 -14.43 17.58
N ALA A 810 -62.09 -14.36 18.01
CA ALA A 810 -62.69 -13.12 18.47
C ALA A 810 -62.06 -12.60 19.77
N ARG A 811 -61.76 -13.48 20.75
CA ARG A 811 -61.05 -13.09 21.98
C ARG A 811 -59.66 -12.56 21.69
N LEU A 812 -58.88 -13.29 20.89
CA LEU A 812 -57.52 -12.89 20.53
C LEU A 812 -57.50 -11.55 19.77
N SER A 813 -58.46 -11.32 18.85
CA SER A 813 -58.56 -10.04 18.11
C SER A 813 -58.82 -8.82 19.00
N ARG A 814 -59.40 -9.00 20.21
CA ARG A 814 -59.72 -7.90 21.13
C ARG A 814 -58.55 -7.49 22.02
N THR A 815 -57.48 -8.29 22.06
CA THR A 815 -56.32 -8.01 22.90
C THR A 815 -55.46 -6.89 22.32
N LYS A 816 -55.01 -5.97 23.19
CA LYS A 816 -54.32 -4.72 22.80
C LYS A 816 -52.80 -4.84 22.79
N ASP A 817 -52.24 -5.73 23.59
CA ASP A 817 -50.82 -5.89 23.83
C ASP A 817 -50.42 -7.37 23.91
N ALA A 818 -49.13 -7.64 23.70
CA ALA A 818 -48.62 -9.00 23.57
C ALA A 818 -48.79 -9.83 24.85
N THR A 819 -48.64 -9.22 26.02
CA THR A 819 -48.84 -9.91 27.31
C THR A 819 -50.29 -10.32 27.50
N SER A 820 -51.26 -9.44 27.20
CA SER A 820 -52.68 -9.80 27.26
C SER A 820 -53.06 -10.90 26.26
N LEU A 821 -52.49 -10.89 25.05
CA LEU A 821 -52.73 -11.96 24.07
C LEU A 821 -52.22 -13.30 24.57
N VAL A 822 -51.00 -13.34 25.11
CA VAL A 822 -50.41 -14.58 25.67
C VAL A 822 -51.22 -15.08 26.86
N ARG A 823 -51.66 -14.20 27.76
CA ARG A 823 -52.52 -14.58 28.89
C ARG A 823 -53.87 -15.14 28.43
N GLU A 824 -54.52 -14.49 27.46
CA GLU A 824 -55.80 -14.97 26.92
C GLU A 824 -55.63 -16.33 26.22
N LEU A 825 -54.54 -16.52 25.45
CA LEU A 825 -54.24 -17.78 24.80
C LEU A 825 -53.92 -18.90 25.80
N ALA A 826 -53.27 -18.59 26.92
CA ALA A 826 -53.04 -19.56 27.99
C ALA A 826 -54.35 -19.94 28.73
N ALA A 827 -55.27 -18.97 28.90
CA ALA A 827 -56.47 -19.14 29.70
C ALA A 827 -57.68 -19.74 28.95
N ALA A 828 -57.77 -19.58 27.62
CA ALA A 828 -58.98 -19.91 26.86
C ALA A 828 -59.23 -21.44 26.72
N SER A 829 -60.08 -22.04 27.55
CA SER A 829 -60.41 -23.47 27.47
C SER A 829 -61.72 -23.76 26.72
N TYR A 830 -61.78 -24.86 25.98
CA TYR A 830 -62.96 -25.32 25.22
C TYR A 830 -63.15 -26.84 25.37
N ASP A 831 -64.37 -27.31 25.17
CA ASP A 831 -64.73 -28.75 25.16
C ASP A 831 -64.36 -29.44 23.83
N VAL A 832 -63.26 -29.02 23.21
CA VAL A 832 -62.66 -29.57 21.99
C VAL A 832 -61.14 -29.47 22.12
N THR A 833 -60.43 -30.44 21.56
CA THR A 833 -58.97 -30.47 21.66
C THR A 833 -58.34 -29.36 20.81
N ASP A 834 -57.14 -28.91 21.21
CA ASP A 834 -56.40 -27.88 20.47
C ASP A 834 -56.08 -28.31 19.02
N GLN A 835 -55.97 -29.63 18.75
CA GLN A 835 -55.77 -30.17 17.39
C GLN A 835 -57.03 -30.06 16.53
N GLU A 836 -58.20 -30.39 17.08
CA GLU A 836 -59.49 -30.26 16.39
C GLU A 836 -59.78 -28.78 16.09
N LEU A 837 -59.44 -27.90 17.04
CA LEU A 837 -59.57 -26.46 16.91
C LEU A 837 -58.65 -25.92 15.80
N GLY A 838 -57.38 -26.34 15.80
CA GLY A 838 -56.42 -25.94 14.78
C GLY A 838 -56.78 -26.43 13.38
N ALA A 839 -57.28 -27.67 13.27
CA ALA A 839 -57.80 -28.21 12.02
C ALA A 839 -58.97 -27.35 11.50
N ALA A 840 -59.98 -27.09 12.35
CA ALA A 840 -61.14 -26.27 12.00
C ALA A 840 -60.76 -24.87 11.51
N ILE A 841 -59.78 -24.21 12.14
CA ILE A 841 -59.28 -22.88 11.71
C ILE A 841 -58.56 -22.98 10.36
N LYS A 842 -57.63 -23.95 10.24
CA LYS A 842 -56.79 -24.11 9.05
C LYS A 842 -57.60 -24.45 7.80
N GLN A 843 -58.59 -25.34 7.92
CA GLN A 843 -59.42 -25.82 6.80
C GLN A 843 -60.62 -24.92 6.50
N ALA A 844 -60.94 -23.95 7.36
CA ALA A 844 -62.10 -23.07 7.18
C ALA A 844 -62.21 -22.40 5.80
N PRO A 845 -61.13 -21.91 5.15
CA PRO A 845 -61.24 -21.32 3.81
C PRO A 845 -61.74 -22.31 2.76
N GLU A 846 -61.17 -23.52 2.74
CA GLU A 846 -61.54 -24.57 1.77
C GLU A 846 -62.94 -25.12 2.04
N VAL A 847 -63.30 -25.30 3.32
CA VAL A 847 -64.63 -25.76 3.72
C VAL A 847 -65.70 -24.71 3.39
N LEU A 848 -65.40 -23.42 3.59
CA LEU A 848 -66.31 -22.34 3.24
C LEU A 848 -66.57 -22.32 1.74
N GLN A 849 -65.51 -22.41 0.94
CA GLN A 849 -65.63 -22.47 -0.51
C GLN A 849 -66.45 -23.68 -0.96
N ALA A 850 -66.19 -24.87 -0.42
CA ALA A 850 -66.95 -26.07 -0.76
C ALA A 850 -68.44 -25.93 -0.40
N LEU A 851 -68.76 -25.29 0.74
CA LEU A 851 -70.14 -25.00 1.13
C LEU A 851 -70.80 -23.96 0.22
N ASP A 852 -70.07 -22.94 -0.21
CA ASP A 852 -70.57 -21.89 -1.10
C ASP A 852 -70.78 -22.40 -2.54
N ASP A 853 -69.94 -23.30 -3.02
CA ASP A 853 -70.02 -23.94 -4.35
C ASP A 853 -71.10 -25.03 -4.43
N THR A 854 -71.63 -25.49 -3.28
CA THR A 854 -72.62 -26.57 -3.22
C THR A 854 -73.97 -26.12 -3.83
N ASN A 855 -74.50 -26.90 -4.78
CA ASN A 855 -75.85 -26.68 -5.32
C ASN A 855 -76.93 -27.23 -4.37
N TRP A 856 -77.39 -26.37 -3.45
CA TRP A 856 -78.38 -26.72 -2.43
C TRP A 856 -79.72 -27.25 -2.99
N LYS A 857 -80.17 -26.78 -4.15
CA LYS A 857 -81.42 -27.28 -4.78
C LYS A 857 -81.29 -28.73 -5.27
N LEU A 858 -80.10 -29.09 -5.75
CA LEU A 858 -79.79 -30.44 -6.20
C LEU A 858 -79.78 -31.41 -5.01
N LEU A 859 -79.18 -31.00 -3.89
CA LEU A 859 -79.17 -31.78 -2.64
C LEU A 859 -80.59 -32.04 -2.10
N GLN A 860 -81.47 -31.03 -2.15
CA GLN A 860 -82.88 -31.18 -1.78
C GLN A 860 -83.62 -32.19 -2.69
N SER A 861 -83.30 -32.19 -3.99
CA SER A 861 -83.87 -33.13 -4.95
C SER A 861 -83.45 -34.58 -4.66
N VAL A 862 -82.18 -34.79 -4.30
CA VAL A 862 -81.65 -36.11 -3.93
C VAL A 862 -82.29 -36.65 -2.65
N ARG A 863 -82.57 -35.78 -1.66
CA ARG A 863 -83.33 -36.17 -0.47
C ARG A 863 -84.73 -36.67 -0.82
N GLY A 864 -85.41 -36.04 -1.79
CA GLY A 864 -86.69 -36.51 -2.29
C GLY A 864 -86.61 -37.88 -2.98
N PHE A 865 -85.46 -38.25 -3.56
CA PHE A 865 -85.26 -39.59 -4.13
C PHE A 865 -85.00 -40.68 -3.10
N ALA A 866 -84.49 -40.35 -1.91
CA ALA A 866 -84.29 -41.33 -0.84
C ALA A 866 -85.61 -41.93 -0.31
N GLU A 867 -86.75 -41.29 -0.59
CA GLU A 867 -88.09 -41.82 -0.25
C GLU A 867 -88.60 -42.87 -1.27
N ARG A 868 -87.86 -43.13 -2.35
CA ARG A 868 -88.22 -44.12 -3.39
C ARG A 868 -87.80 -45.52 -2.96
N GLY A 869 -88.66 -46.51 -3.18
CA GLY A 869 -88.36 -47.93 -2.91
C GLY A 869 -87.62 -48.67 -4.04
N ASP A 870 -86.78 -47.98 -4.82
CA ASP A 870 -86.04 -48.53 -5.96
C ASP A 870 -84.51 -48.39 -5.78
N GLY A 871 -83.73 -48.96 -6.70
CA GLY A 871 -82.26 -48.92 -6.64
C GLY A 871 -81.64 -47.51 -6.77
N VAL A 872 -82.44 -46.49 -7.12
CA VAL A 872 -82.04 -45.07 -7.06
C VAL A 872 -82.22 -44.53 -5.65
N GLY A 873 -83.31 -44.90 -4.96
CA GLY A 873 -83.54 -44.60 -3.55
C GLY A 873 -82.41 -45.10 -2.65
N ASP A 874 -82.00 -46.37 -2.78
CA ASP A 874 -80.90 -46.95 -1.99
C ASP A 874 -79.57 -46.18 -2.16
N LYS A 875 -79.28 -45.70 -3.38
CA LYS A 875 -78.06 -44.92 -3.66
C LYS A 875 -78.15 -43.49 -3.11
N ALA A 876 -79.32 -42.87 -3.19
CA ALA A 876 -79.58 -41.56 -2.59
C ALA A 876 -79.48 -41.61 -1.06
N GLU A 877 -80.02 -42.66 -0.42
CA GLU A 877 -79.95 -42.86 1.03
C GLU A 877 -78.50 -43.03 1.51
N ARG A 878 -77.66 -43.81 0.82
CA ARG A 878 -76.23 -43.96 1.15
C ARG A 878 -75.47 -42.64 1.06
N LEU A 879 -75.76 -41.84 0.02
CA LEU A 879 -75.14 -40.53 -0.18
C LEU A 879 -75.48 -39.56 0.96
N ILE A 880 -76.76 -39.48 1.33
CA ILE A 880 -77.24 -38.63 2.43
C ILE A 880 -76.71 -39.11 3.78
N THR A 881 -76.61 -40.43 3.99
CA THR A 881 -76.03 -41.01 5.20
C THR A 881 -74.55 -40.64 5.33
N SER A 882 -73.77 -40.80 4.25
CA SER A 882 -72.36 -40.39 4.25
C SER A 882 -72.17 -38.89 4.51
N LEU A 883 -73.02 -38.04 3.93
CA LEU A 883 -72.99 -36.59 4.19
C LEU A 883 -73.29 -36.29 5.67
N ARG A 884 -74.35 -36.91 6.20
CA ARG A 884 -74.77 -36.73 7.60
C ARG A 884 -73.67 -37.14 8.56
N GLU A 885 -73.05 -38.30 8.36
CA GLU A 885 -71.96 -38.74 9.23
C GLU A 885 -70.76 -37.80 9.17
N THR A 886 -70.36 -37.33 7.97
CA THR A 886 -69.23 -36.42 7.82
C THR A 886 -69.50 -35.04 8.42
N VAL A 887 -70.70 -34.48 8.22
CA VAL A 887 -71.08 -33.15 8.73
C VAL A 887 -71.12 -33.10 10.25
N ASN A 888 -71.45 -34.22 10.90
CA ASN A 888 -71.56 -34.31 12.35
C ASN A 888 -70.24 -34.67 13.05
N ASP A 889 -69.19 -35.00 12.32
CA ASP A 889 -67.85 -35.36 12.84
C ASP A 889 -66.85 -34.18 12.67
N HIS A 890 -65.77 -34.18 13.45
CA HIS A 890 -64.73 -33.14 13.38
C HIS A 890 -64.07 -33.10 11.99
N GLU A 891 -63.72 -31.90 11.50
CA GLU A 891 -63.05 -31.75 10.18
C GLU A 891 -61.69 -32.47 10.14
N GLN A 892 -61.01 -32.59 11.29
CA GLN A 892 -59.78 -33.38 11.43
C GLN A 892 -60.01 -34.88 11.16
N VAL A 893 -61.17 -35.42 11.56
CA VAL A 893 -61.49 -36.85 11.47
C VAL A 893 -62.07 -37.17 10.10
N ARG A 894 -63.04 -36.38 9.63
CA ARG A 894 -63.67 -36.52 8.31
C ARG A 894 -63.76 -35.16 7.65
N SER A 895 -63.07 -34.98 6.53
CA SER A 895 -63.13 -33.71 5.79
C SER A 895 -64.43 -33.58 4.99
N LEU A 896 -65.04 -32.39 5.05
CA LEU A 896 -66.27 -32.08 4.32
C LEU A 896 -66.06 -31.93 2.82
N VAL A 897 -64.93 -31.34 2.44
CA VAL A 897 -64.61 -30.91 1.07
C VAL A 897 -64.78 -32.05 0.05
N PRO A 898 -64.15 -33.23 0.21
CA PRO A 898 -64.30 -34.33 -0.75
C PRO A 898 -65.70 -34.97 -0.75
N VAL A 899 -66.48 -34.79 0.32
CA VAL A 899 -67.86 -35.30 0.38
C VAL A 899 -68.78 -34.38 -0.39
N LEU A 900 -68.69 -33.05 -0.21
CA LEU A 900 -69.48 -32.08 -0.98
C LEU A 900 -69.15 -32.11 -2.48
N SER A 901 -67.87 -32.24 -2.84
CA SER A 901 -67.46 -32.34 -4.25
C SER A 901 -68.03 -33.60 -4.93
N ARG A 902 -67.88 -34.78 -4.31
CA ARG A 902 -68.47 -36.03 -4.83
C ARG A 902 -69.99 -36.00 -4.84
N LEU A 903 -70.59 -35.31 -3.88
CA LEU A 903 -72.03 -35.17 -3.79
C LEU A 903 -72.59 -34.51 -5.05
N GLN A 904 -71.93 -33.50 -5.60
CA GLN A 904 -72.39 -32.84 -6.82
C GLN A 904 -72.44 -33.81 -8.01
N ASP A 905 -71.35 -34.54 -8.27
CA ASP A 905 -71.26 -35.50 -9.39
C ASP A 905 -72.26 -36.65 -9.25
N GLN A 906 -72.35 -37.23 -8.05
CA GLN A 906 -73.23 -38.35 -7.76
C GLN A 906 -74.70 -37.94 -7.77
N SER A 907 -75.01 -36.71 -7.37
CA SER A 907 -76.39 -36.18 -7.43
C SER A 907 -76.87 -35.97 -8.86
N VAL A 908 -76.01 -35.48 -9.76
CA VAL A 908 -76.34 -35.34 -11.20
C VAL A 908 -76.57 -36.72 -11.83
N ALA A 909 -75.72 -37.70 -11.51
CA ALA A 909 -75.88 -39.07 -11.98
C ALA A 909 -77.22 -39.68 -11.49
N LEU A 910 -77.59 -39.45 -10.22
CA LEU A 910 -78.85 -39.93 -9.65
C LEU A 910 -80.09 -39.28 -10.29
N VAL A 911 -80.06 -37.97 -10.54
CA VAL A 911 -81.16 -37.27 -11.26
C VAL A 911 -81.31 -37.80 -12.69
N THR A 912 -80.19 -38.04 -13.38
CA THR A 912 -80.19 -38.55 -14.76
C THR A 912 -80.74 -39.98 -14.82
N GLU A 913 -80.34 -40.83 -13.88
CA GLU A 913 -80.84 -42.21 -13.77
C GLU A 913 -82.32 -42.25 -13.39
N ALA A 914 -82.76 -41.39 -12.46
CA ALA A 914 -84.17 -41.26 -12.10
C ALA A 914 -85.03 -40.80 -13.30
N ALA A 915 -84.52 -39.88 -14.12
CA ALA A 915 -85.19 -39.43 -15.34
C ALA A 915 -85.24 -40.54 -16.41
N HIS A 916 -84.18 -41.34 -16.54
CA HIS A 916 -84.13 -42.47 -17.45
C HIS A 916 -85.16 -43.56 -17.07
N LEU A 917 -85.24 -43.92 -15.79
CA LEU A 917 -86.23 -44.89 -15.29
C LEU A 917 -87.67 -44.38 -15.40
N ALA A 918 -87.91 -43.07 -15.25
CA ALA A 918 -89.22 -42.47 -15.47
C ALA A 918 -89.67 -42.53 -16.95
N ASN A 919 -88.74 -42.44 -17.89
CA ASN A 919 -89.03 -42.56 -19.33
C ASN A 919 -89.33 -44.00 -19.77
N ILE A 920 -88.75 -45.02 -19.13
CA ILE A 920 -89.02 -46.44 -19.43
C ILE A 920 -90.42 -46.87 -18.95
N ALA A 921 -91.00 -46.18 -17.97
CA ALA A 921 -92.28 -46.53 -17.36
C ALA A 921 -93.54 -46.01 -18.11
N GLN A 922 -93.41 -45.33 -19.27
CA GLN A 922 -94.56 -44.90 -20.08
C GLN A 922 -94.99 -45.99 -21.10
N PRO A 923 -96.29 -46.37 -21.18
CA PRO A 923 -96.76 -47.34 -22.18
C PRO A 923 -96.91 -46.70 -23.57
N ALA A 924 -96.30 -47.30 -24.59
CA ALA A 924 -96.48 -46.90 -25.99
C ALA A 924 -97.75 -47.54 -26.62
N PRO A 925 -98.47 -46.85 -27.55
CA PRO A 925 -99.65 -47.37 -28.24
C PRO A 925 -99.31 -48.37 -29.37
N GLU A 926 -100.23 -49.32 -29.64
CA GLU A 926 -100.10 -50.39 -30.66
C GLU A 926 -99.99 -49.88 -32.12
N PRO A 927 -99.15 -50.50 -32.98
CA PRO A 927 -99.03 -50.15 -34.40
C PRO A 927 -100.06 -50.85 -35.33
N PRO A 928 -100.44 -50.25 -36.47
CA PRO A 928 -101.41 -50.79 -37.43
C PRO A 928 -100.83 -51.84 -38.39
N ALA A 929 -101.70 -52.70 -38.92
CA ALA A 929 -101.40 -53.83 -39.80
C ALA A 929 -100.92 -53.43 -41.22
N PRO A 930 -99.96 -54.15 -41.83
CA PRO A 930 -99.47 -53.89 -43.19
C PRO A 930 -100.38 -54.45 -44.30
N GLY A 931 -100.55 -53.65 -45.37
CA GLY A 931 -101.28 -53.98 -46.60
C GLY A 931 -100.41 -54.64 -47.69
N PRO A 932 -101.00 -55.05 -48.83
CA PRO A 932 -100.52 -56.16 -49.65
C PRO A 932 -99.37 -55.89 -50.65
N ASP A 933 -98.62 -54.79 -50.56
CA ASP A 933 -97.71 -54.39 -51.66
C ASP A 933 -96.20 -54.33 -51.35
N ASP A 934 -95.72 -54.73 -50.17
CA ASP A 934 -94.27 -54.74 -49.87
C ASP A 934 -93.68 -56.15 -49.68
N VAL A 935 -94.00 -57.05 -50.62
CA VAL A 935 -93.21 -58.27 -50.85
C VAL A 935 -92.12 -57.97 -51.88
N SER A 936 -90.87 -57.89 -51.44
CA SER A 936 -89.71 -58.21 -52.29
C SER A 936 -88.96 -59.41 -51.70
N LEU A 937 -89.21 -60.56 -52.34
CA LEU A 937 -88.50 -61.81 -52.14
C LEU A 937 -87.24 -61.82 -53.01
N THR A 938 -86.05 -61.69 -52.42
CA THR A 938 -84.87 -62.44 -52.88
C THR A 938 -83.91 -62.80 -51.75
N ARG A 939 -83.81 -64.12 -51.51
CA ARG A 939 -82.67 -64.94 -51.05
C ARG A 939 -82.37 -65.05 -49.55
N HIS A 940 -82.86 -66.17 -49.00
CA HIS A 940 -82.35 -66.87 -47.82
C HIS A 940 -81.02 -67.60 -48.08
N GLY A 941 -80.24 -67.79 -47.00
CA GLY A 941 -79.14 -68.75 -46.91
C GLY A 941 -78.44 -68.70 -45.54
N ASP A 942 -79.02 -69.37 -44.54
CA ASP A 942 -78.32 -69.86 -43.32
C ASP A 942 -77.54 -71.16 -43.65
N PRO A 943 -76.61 -71.66 -42.81
CA PRO A 943 -75.96 -71.09 -41.61
C PRO A 943 -74.40 -71.27 -41.62
N VAL A 944 -73.70 -70.86 -40.55
CA VAL A 944 -72.81 -71.71 -39.71
C VAL A 944 -71.78 -70.86 -38.94
N VAL A 945 -71.75 -71.17 -37.64
CA VAL A 945 -70.86 -70.80 -36.53
C VAL A 945 -69.34 -70.87 -36.88
N PRO A 946 -68.46 -70.11 -36.19
CA PRO A 946 -67.74 -70.75 -35.07
C PRO A 946 -67.69 -69.84 -33.82
N SER A 947 -68.30 -70.19 -32.70
CA SER A 947 -67.72 -70.95 -31.58
C SER A 947 -66.33 -70.45 -31.20
N GLY A 948 -66.32 -69.45 -30.32
CA GLY A 948 -65.20 -68.97 -29.54
C GLY A 948 -65.72 -68.40 -28.21
N ILE A 949 -66.11 -69.31 -27.32
CA ILE A 949 -66.41 -69.12 -25.90
C ILE A 949 -65.13 -68.67 -25.16
N PRO A 950 -65.26 -67.96 -24.00
CA PRO A 950 -64.24 -67.19 -23.26
C PRO A 950 -63.38 -68.17 -22.36
N PRO A 951 -62.46 -67.82 -21.42
CA PRO A 951 -62.56 -66.72 -20.43
C PRO A 951 -61.25 -66.16 -19.81
N GLN A 952 -61.43 -65.23 -18.87
CA GLN A 952 -60.57 -65.02 -17.70
C GLN A 952 -60.59 -66.26 -16.79
N LEU A 953 -59.46 -66.59 -16.15
CA LEU A 953 -59.25 -67.25 -14.85
C LEU A 953 -57.73 -67.45 -14.69
N ASP A 954 -57.05 -66.59 -13.94
CA ASP A 954 -56.74 -66.71 -12.50
C ASP A 954 -55.80 -67.86 -12.14
N PHE A 955 -54.67 -67.50 -11.54
CA PHE A 955 -54.14 -68.14 -10.34
C PHE A 955 -53.32 -67.11 -9.54
N ASP A 956 -53.84 -66.80 -8.35
CA ASP A 956 -53.18 -66.68 -7.05
C ASP A 956 -51.68 -66.31 -7.00
N GLN A 957 -51.34 -65.26 -6.25
CA GLN A 957 -50.76 -65.38 -4.89
C GLN A 957 -50.30 -64.01 -4.33
N ASP A 958 -50.76 -63.75 -3.11
CA ASP A 958 -50.06 -63.15 -1.97
C ASP A 958 -49.33 -61.79 -2.11
N GLU A 959 -50.04 -60.75 -1.64
CA GLU A 959 -49.74 -59.94 -0.43
C GLU A 959 -48.38 -60.10 0.31
N PRO A 960 -47.98 -59.14 1.19
CA PRO A 960 -48.34 -57.71 1.24
C PRO A 960 -47.22 -56.74 1.70
N ALA A 961 -47.55 -55.45 1.56
CA ALA A 961 -47.34 -54.32 2.49
C ALA A 961 -45.94 -53.74 2.86
N LYS A 962 -45.90 -52.41 2.62
CA LYS A 962 -45.50 -51.28 3.52
C LYS A 962 -44.02 -50.87 3.69
N ARG A 963 -43.85 -49.55 3.44
CA ARG A 963 -43.02 -48.49 4.08
C ARG A 963 -41.64 -48.82 4.68
N ALA A 964 -40.66 -48.08 4.14
CA ALA A 964 -39.59 -47.29 4.78
C ALA A 964 -38.36 -47.97 5.46
N VAL A 965 -37.23 -47.23 5.32
CA VAL A 965 -35.96 -47.17 6.10
C VAL A 965 -34.71 -47.88 5.50
N MET A 966 -33.53 -47.23 5.62
CA MET A 966 -32.13 -47.69 5.38
C MET A 966 -31.71 -48.85 6.35
N PRO A 967 -30.44 -49.38 6.53
CA PRO A 967 -29.06 -49.14 5.98
C PRO A 967 -28.08 -50.39 5.79
N ILE A 968 -26.85 -50.14 5.26
CA ILE A 968 -25.44 -50.71 5.35
C ILE A 968 -25.14 -52.00 6.23
N PRO A 969 -24.23 -53.01 5.90
CA PRO A 969 -22.74 -52.96 5.75
C PRO A 969 -22.00 -53.93 4.75
N GLY A 970 -20.69 -53.67 4.48
CA GLY A 970 -19.78 -54.34 3.50
C GLY A 970 -19.16 -55.69 3.89
N PRO A 971 -18.23 -56.30 3.08
CA PRO A 971 -16.76 -56.03 3.18
C PRO A 971 -15.85 -56.20 1.90
N SER A 972 -14.68 -55.51 1.93
CA SER A 972 -13.31 -55.82 1.42
C SER A 972 -12.90 -55.96 -0.09
N ALA A 973 -12.35 -54.85 -0.65
CA ALA A 973 -11.05 -54.63 -1.37
C ALA A 973 -10.71 -55.24 -2.78
N PRO A 974 -9.74 -54.69 -3.59
CA PRO A 974 -9.16 -53.31 -3.69
C PRO A 974 -9.00 -52.68 -5.12
N HIS A 975 -8.78 -51.35 -5.13
CA HIS A 975 -8.13 -50.39 -6.07
C HIS A 975 -8.04 -50.58 -7.61
N VAL A 976 -8.46 -49.56 -8.38
CA VAL A 976 -7.64 -48.68 -9.27
C VAL A 976 -8.31 -47.31 -9.43
N LEU A 977 -7.55 -46.21 -9.25
CA LEU A 977 -7.91 -44.81 -9.54
C LEU A 977 -7.56 -44.47 -10.99
N ASP A 978 -8.44 -43.76 -11.70
CA ASP A 978 -8.05 -42.93 -12.85
C ASP A 978 -8.59 -41.51 -12.64
N THR A 979 -7.69 -40.54 -12.65
CA THR A 979 -7.88 -39.14 -12.26
C THR A 979 -7.78 -38.26 -13.49
N GLN A 980 -8.88 -37.66 -13.93
CA GLN A 980 -8.83 -36.44 -14.77
C GLN A 980 -10.01 -35.51 -14.45
N GLN A 981 -9.82 -34.66 -13.43
CA GLN A 981 -10.44 -33.34 -13.40
C GLN A 981 -9.34 -32.32 -13.09
N PRO A 982 -9.26 -31.22 -13.87
CA PRO A 982 -8.21 -30.23 -13.68
C PRO A 982 -8.36 -29.54 -12.33
N THR A 983 -7.24 -29.32 -11.67
CA THR A 983 -7.14 -28.61 -10.40
C THR A 983 -7.52 -27.14 -10.58
N ARG A 984 -7.94 -26.48 -9.49
CA ARG A 984 -8.21 -25.02 -9.50
C ARG A 984 -7.03 -24.19 -10.03
N LEU A 985 -5.82 -24.70 -9.86
CA LEU A 985 -4.57 -24.06 -10.30
C LEU A 985 -4.41 -24.15 -11.83
N GLU A 986 -4.79 -25.29 -12.43
CA GLU A 986 -4.81 -25.46 -13.88
C GLU A 986 -5.90 -24.60 -14.54
N SER A 987 -7.07 -24.47 -13.91
CA SER A 987 -8.12 -23.56 -14.38
C SER A 987 -7.72 -22.08 -14.28
N ALA A 988 -7.02 -21.68 -13.21
CA ALA A 988 -6.53 -20.32 -13.03
C ALA A 988 -5.41 -19.98 -14.03
N LEU A 989 -4.50 -20.92 -14.30
CA LEU A 989 -3.45 -20.75 -15.31
C LEU A 989 -4.05 -20.64 -16.72
N ALA A 990 -5.06 -21.45 -17.03
CA ALA A 990 -5.75 -21.39 -18.32
C ALA A 990 -6.43 -20.03 -18.56
N ALA A 991 -7.01 -19.44 -17.51
CA ALA A 991 -7.59 -18.10 -17.57
C ALA A 991 -6.52 -17.02 -17.79
N ALA A 992 -5.43 -17.03 -17.01
CA ALA A 992 -4.36 -16.04 -17.15
C ALA A 992 -3.66 -16.10 -18.52
N VAL A 993 -3.51 -17.30 -19.11
CA VAL A 993 -2.96 -17.48 -20.46
C VAL A 993 -3.94 -16.96 -21.53
N ALA A 994 -5.25 -17.03 -21.30
CA ALA A 994 -6.24 -16.45 -22.20
C ALA A 994 -6.19 -14.92 -22.21
N ASP A 995 -6.05 -14.29 -21.03
CA ASP A 995 -5.98 -12.83 -20.90
C ASP A 995 -4.74 -12.26 -21.61
N VAL A 996 -3.56 -12.85 -21.38
CA VAL A 996 -2.31 -12.45 -22.07
C VAL A 996 -2.43 -12.62 -23.58
N ARG A 997 -3.13 -13.65 -24.05
CA ARG A 997 -3.35 -13.88 -25.49
C ARG A 997 -4.25 -12.82 -26.11
N ASP A 998 -5.23 -12.31 -25.38
CA ASP A 998 -6.13 -11.27 -25.86
C ASP A 998 -5.46 -9.88 -25.80
N GLU A 999 -4.61 -9.64 -24.80
CA GLU A 999 -3.75 -8.44 -24.75
C GLU A 999 -2.78 -8.37 -25.93
N ILE A 1000 -2.09 -9.49 -26.23
CA ILE A 1000 -1.21 -9.58 -27.41
C ILE A 1000 -2.00 -9.35 -28.70
N ARG A 1001 -3.23 -9.86 -28.81
CA ARG A 1001 -4.07 -9.66 -30.00
C ARG A 1001 -4.44 -8.20 -30.18
N SER A 1002 -4.87 -7.53 -29.11
CA SER A 1002 -5.18 -6.10 -29.10
C SER A 1002 -3.94 -5.24 -29.46
N TYR A 1003 -2.76 -5.62 -28.95
CA TYR A 1003 -1.51 -4.93 -29.23
C TYR A 1003 -1.06 -5.12 -30.70
N VAL A 1004 -1.21 -6.31 -31.26
CA VAL A 1004 -0.88 -6.60 -32.67
C VAL A 1004 -1.84 -5.90 -33.63
N GLU A 1005 -3.12 -5.77 -33.27
CA GLU A 1005 -4.11 -5.04 -34.08
C GLU A 1005 -3.79 -3.53 -34.15
N THR A 1006 -3.21 -2.96 -33.09
CA THR A 1006 -2.82 -1.55 -33.03
C THR A 1006 -1.41 -1.27 -33.58
N HIS A 1007 -0.52 -2.28 -33.61
CA HIS A 1007 0.88 -2.12 -34.03
C HIS A 1007 1.34 -3.23 -35.01
N PRO A 1008 0.83 -3.22 -36.26
CA PRO A 1008 1.17 -4.26 -37.25
C PRO A 1008 2.67 -4.22 -37.63
N GLY A 1009 3.34 -5.37 -37.53
CA GLY A 1009 4.75 -5.55 -37.92
C GLY A 1009 5.78 -5.47 -36.79
N VAL A 1010 5.35 -5.27 -35.55
CA VAL A 1010 6.24 -5.26 -34.37
C VAL A 1010 6.53 -6.68 -33.89
N ARG A 1011 7.80 -6.96 -33.56
CA ARG A 1011 8.22 -8.25 -32.98
C ARG A 1011 7.95 -8.24 -31.47
N ILE A 1012 7.13 -9.19 -31.00
CA ILE A 1012 6.80 -9.34 -29.57
C ILE A 1012 7.62 -10.49 -29.00
N GLU A 1013 8.29 -10.25 -27.87
CA GLU A 1013 9.03 -11.25 -27.09
C GLU A 1013 8.32 -11.48 -25.75
N ILE A 1014 8.10 -12.74 -25.39
CA ILE A 1014 7.40 -13.14 -24.15
C ILE A 1014 8.37 -13.98 -23.32
N ALA A 1015 8.71 -13.51 -22.11
CA ALA A 1015 9.55 -14.22 -21.17
C ALA A 1015 8.76 -14.58 -19.90
N TRP A 1016 8.85 -15.84 -19.46
CA TRP A 1016 8.24 -16.31 -18.22
C TRP A 1016 9.32 -16.57 -17.18
N ARG A 1017 9.10 -16.10 -15.94
CA ARG A 1017 9.99 -16.37 -14.80
C ARG A 1017 9.17 -16.87 -13.61
N PRO A 1018 9.55 -18.00 -12.97
CA PRO A 1018 8.92 -18.42 -11.72
C PRO A 1018 9.32 -17.48 -10.57
N VAL A 1019 8.33 -16.96 -9.84
CA VAL A 1019 8.52 -16.13 -8.65
C VAL A 1019 8.39 -17.01 -7.39
N PRO A 1020 9.35 -16.96 -6.45
CA PRO A 1020 9.24 -17.70 -5.18
C PRO A 1020 8.03 -17.23 -4.35
N ALA A 1021 7.41 -18.15 -3.63
CA ALA A 1021 6.13 -17.92 -2.93
C ALA A 1021 6.15 -16.84 -1.83
N ASP A 1022 7.33 -16.34 -1.43
CA ASP A 1022 7.50 -15.34 -0.37
C ASP A 1022 7.43 -13.87 -0.85
N GLN A 1023 7.16 -13.62 -2.14
CA GLN A 1023 7.07 -12.25 -2.70
C GLN A 1023 5.65 -11.77 -3.02
N ARG A 1024 4.61 -12.52 -2.65
CA ARG A 1024 3.22 -12.21 -3.05
C ARG A 1024 2.52 -11.09 -2.29
N THR A 1025 3.22 -10.37 -1.39
CA THR A 1025 2.59 -9.35 -0.54
C THR A 1025 2.89 -7.90 -0.96
N VAL A 1026 3.57 -7.64 -2.09
CA VAL A 1026 4.00 -6.28 -2.43
C VAL A 1026 3.24 -5.65 -3.61
N ASP A 1027 2.64 -6.44 -4.51
CA ASP A 1027 2.03 -5.89 -5.74
C ASP A 1027 0.49 -5.75 -5.70
N GLU A 1028 -0.20 -6.16 -4.62
CA GLU A 1028 -1.66 -5.94 -4.47
C GLU A 1028 -2.03 -4.57 -3.86
N GLU A 1029 -1.05 -3.71 -3.49
CA GLU A 1029 -1.31 -2.37 -2.93
C GLU A 1029 -1.17 -1.21 -3.95
N ALA A 1030 -0.95 -1.48 -5.24
CA ALA A 1030 -0.78 -0.43 -6.26
C ALA A 1030 -2.04 -0.12 -7.11
N GLU A 1031 -3.16 -0.82 -6.91
CA GLU A 1031 -4.46 -0.44 -7.52
C GLU A 1031 -5.58 -0.47 -6.47
N SER A 1032 -5.64 0.58 -5.64
CA SER A 1032 -6.87 1.02 -4.97
C SER A 1032 -6.89 2.53 -4.76
#